data_AF-A0A2P7N1W2-F1
#
_entry.id   AF-A0A2P7N1W2-F1
#
_cell.length_a   1.000
_cell.length_b   1.000
_cell.length_c   1.000
_cell.angle_alpha   90.00
_cell.angle_beta   90.00
_cell.angle_gamma   90.00
#
_symmetry.space_group_name_H-M   'P 1'
#
loop_
_entity.id
_entity.type
_entity.pdbx_description
1 polymer ?
#
loop_
_entity_poly.entity_id
_entity_poly.type
_entity_poly.pdbx_seq_one_letter_code
_entity_poly.pdbx_strand_id
1 'polypeptide(L)'
;MSRIVGIDLGTTNSVVAVLEGGRPQVIASAEGGRTTPSVVGFSRDQELLVGQLARRQLVLNPRNTFANLKRFVGRQWDELEEDSLSVPYSVRANDQGNVRVVCPATEREYAPEELVASVLRKLCDDAATYLGEPVEAAVITVPAYFNDAQRQATRDAGRLAGISVERILNEPTSAALAYGFDRSTVKRVLVFDLGGGTFDVSVLRIAQGVFDVKATSGDTQLGGNDWDRRIVDWLADAFLAEHSIDLRRDRQALQRLTEAAEKAKIELSGVQSTPISLPFIATGPDGPLHIETTLERRVFEGLCPDLLDRLLRPVQRALRDSAFAAEDIDDVVLVGGCTRMPMVQQMVRTLIPLEPCQSVNPDEVVAIGAAVQAGILTGELRDLMLNDVTPLSLGLETIGGVMKVLIPRNTSIPVRKSDLFSTSEANQSSVEIHVLQGERQMAVDNKSLGRFRLSGIPPAPRGVPQVQVSFDIDANGLLQVSATDRTTGRQQSVSIQGGSNLSEEEITKLIEEADLKASEDRRKRAEIDRRNRAQTLVAQAERRLRDASLELGPYGAERQQRSVEMALRDVQDLLAADDLVELELAVSQLQEALFGLNRRLQSERKAEQGPLQGLKNTLGSLKDELFADDDWDDWNRPGSDPWAAPPSRYDRDPYREPYKDPYREPYREPYREPEPAARERRPGSDSDPWGDSSYR
;
A
#
# COMPACT_ATOMS: atom_id res chain seq x y z
N MET A 1 15.41 -3.22 -14.69
CA MET A 1 14.66 -2.42 -13.71
C MET A 1 13.92 -3.43 -12.85
N SER A 2 13.97 -3.25 -11.54
CA SER A 2 13.11 -3.97 -10.59
C SER A 2 11.64 -3.74 -10.97
N ARG A 3 10.77 -4.72 -10.70
CA ARG A 3 9.33 -4.58 -11.01
C ARG A 3 8.72 -3.46 -10.17
N ILE A 4 7.86 -2.68 -10.81
CA ILE A 4 7.04 -1.66 -10.12
C ILE A 4 5.74 -2.35 -9.68
N VAL A 5 5.49 -2.38 -8.37
CA VAL A 5 4.23 -2.92 -7.82
C VAL A 5 3.17 -1.82 -7.65
N GLY A 6 1.90 -2.19 -7.67
CA GLY A 6 0.79 -1.33 -7.30
C GLY A 6 0.37 -1.58 -5.85
N ILE A 7 0.36 -0.54 -5.02
CA ILE A 7 -0.02 -0.64 -3.61
C ILE A 7 -1.25 0.21 -3.35
N ASP A 8 -2.32 -0.46 -2.90
CA ASP A 8 -3.43 0.20 -2.21
C ASP A 8 -3.09 0.37 -0.73
N LEU A 9 -2.79 1.59 -0.32
CA LEU A 9 -2.50 1.93 1.07
C LEU A 9 -3.78 2.40 1.77
N GLY A 10 -4.72 1.50 2.08
CA GLY A 10 -5.98 1.89 2.73
C GLY A 10 -5.87 2.27 4.22
N THR A 11 -6.96 2.82 4.77
CA THR A 11 -7.05 3.19 6.21
C THR A 11 -7.10 1.97 7.12
N THR A 12 -7.82 0.93 6.70
CA THR A 12 -8.09 -0.27 7.49
C THR A 12 -7.33 -1.48 6.97
N ASN A 13 -7.27 -1.64 5.65
CA ASN A 13 -6.55 -2.71 4.99
C ASN A 13 -5.74 -2.13 3.83
N SER A 14 -4.63 -2.78 3.51
CA SER A 14 -3.78 -2.47 2.39
C SER A 14 -3.58 -3.69 1.51
N VAL A 15 -3.38 -3.48 0.22
CA VAL A 15 -3.31 -4.54 -0.79
C VAL A 15 -2.14 -4.24 -1.73
N VAL A 16 -1.43 -5.28 -2.16
CA VAL A 16 -0.36 -5.15 -3.14
C VAL A 16 -0.67 -6.02 -4.35
N ALA A 17 -0.42 -5.48 -5.54
CA ALA A 17 -0.62 -6.13 -6.81
C ALA A 17 0.56 -5.87 -7.75
N VAL A 18 0.69 -6.71 -8.76
CA VAL A 18 1.76 -6.64 -9.77
C VAL A 18 1.18 -6.92 -11.14
N LEU A 19 1.82 -6.43 -12.20
CA LEU A 19 1.51 -6.83 -13.57
C LEU A 19 2.36 -8.06 -13.94
N GLU A 20 1.72 -9.18 -14.26
CA GLU A 20 2.39 -10.39 -14.76
C GLU A 20 1.79 -10.83 -16.09
N GLY A 21 2.64 -11.02 -17.10
CA GLY A 21 2.18 -11.43 -18.43
C GLY A 21 1.15 -10.47 -19.05
N GLY A 22 1.26 -9.17 -18.72
CA GLY A 22 0.32 -8.15 -19.16
C GLY A 22 -1.04 -8.17 -18.45
N ARG A 23 -1.19 -8.89 -17.33
CA ARG A 23 -2.42 -8.89 -16.52
C ARG A 23 -2.13 -8.51 -15.07
N PRO A 24 -2.95 -7.67 -14.44
CA PRO A 24 -2.76 -7.31 -13.04
C PRO A 24 -3.21 -8.45 -12.12
N GLN A 25 -2.40 -8.75 -11.11
CA GLN A 25 -2.66 -9.80 -10.12
C GLN A 25 -2.34 -9.30 -8.71
N VAL A 26 -3.27 -9.53 -7.77
CA VAL A 26 -3.04 -9.26 -6.34
C VAL A 26 -2.21 -10.38 -5.73
N ILE A 27 -1.21 -9.98 -4.95
CA ILE A 27 -0.31 -10.86 -4.22
C ILE A 27 -0.89 -11.11 -2.82
N ALA A 28 -0.86 -12.38 -2.39
CA ALA A 28 -1.25 -12.73 -1.03
C ALA A 28 -0.12 -12.38 -0.04
N SER A 29 -0.49 -11.94 1.15
CA SER A 29 0.45 -11.71 2.26
C SER A 29 1.08 -13.03 2.72
N ALA A 30 2.19 -12.95 3.47
CA ALA A 30 2.81 -14.13 4.10
C ALA A 30 1.84 -14.95 4.98
N GLU A 31 0.79 -14.32 5.49
CA GLU A 31 -0.28 -14.95 6.29
C GLU A 31 -1.40 -15.58 5.44
N GLY A 32 -1.31 -15.53 4.11
CA GLY A 32 -2.25 -16.10 3.16
C GLY A 32 -3.47 -15.23 2.84
N GLY A 33 -3.55 -14.03 3.42
CA GLY A 33 -4.63 -13.07 3.15
C GLY A 33 -4.36 -12.28 1.86
N ARG A 34 -5.41 -11.91 1.12
CA ARG A 34 -5.28 -10.99 -0.04
C ARG A 34 -5.25 -9.51 0.37
N THR A 35 -5.52 -9.25 1.64
CA THR A 35 -5.48 -7.92 2.26
C THR A 35 -4.67 -8.00 3.54
N THR A 36 -3.85 -6.99 3.80
CA THR A 36 -3.07 -6.85 5.03
C THR A 36 -3.69 -5.75 5.88
N PRO A 37 -4.07 -6.00 7.15
CA PRO A 37 -4.56 -4.93 8.02
C PRO A 37 -3.56 -3.79 8.14
N SER A 38 -4.01 -2.54 8.03
CA SER A 38 -3.16 -1.34 8.15
C SER A 38 -2.97 -1.00 9.64
N VAL A 39 -2.37 -1.95 10.36
CA VAL A 39 -2.15 -1.93 11.80
C VAL A 39 -0.67 -2.16 12.08
N VAL A 40 -0.11 -1.32 12.94
CA VAL A 40 1.28 -1.40 13.38
C VAL A 40 1.30 -1.39 14.89
N GLY A 41 2.11 -2.21 15.55
CA GLY A 41 2.25 -2.15 16.99
C GLY A 41 3.59 -2.67 17.46
N PHE A 42 3.89 -2.42 18.73
CA PHE A 42 5.10 -2.92 19.37
C PHE A 42 4.72 -3.97 20.42
N SER A 43 5.43 -5.10 20.41
CA SER A 43 5.29 -6.12 21.44
C SER A 43 5.78 -5.60 22.80
N ARG A 44 5.59 -6.38 23.87
CA ARG A 44 6.17 -6.04 25.18
C ARG A 44 7.69 -6.00 25.16
N ASP A 45 8.30 -6.78 24.26
CA ASP A 45 9.74 -6.86 24.04
C ASP A 45 10.22 -5.83 23.01
N GLN A 46 9.39 -4.83 22.70
CA GLN A 46 9.65 -3.72 21.76
C GLN A 46 9.83 -4.17 20.31
N GLU A 47 9.40 -5.38 19.95
CA GLU A 47 9.45 -5.86 18.57
C GLU A 47 8.34 -5.24 17.74
N LEU A 48 8.67 -4.80 16.52
CA LEU A 48 7.72 -4.25 15.57
C LEU A 48 6.83 -5.35 14.99
N LEU A 49 5.52 -5.19 15.14
CA LEU A 49 4.49 -6.04 14.56
C LEU A 49 3.71 -5.24 13.53
N VAL A 50 3.41 -5.84 12.38
CA VAL A 50 2.64 -5.21 11.29
C VAL A 50 1.57 -6.18 10.80
N GLY A 51 0.44 -5.65 10.33
CA GLY A 51 -0.59 -6.46 9.71
C GLY A 51 -1.38 -7.31 10.70
N GLN A 52 -1.58 -8.59 10.37
CA GLN A 52 -2.40 -9.49 11.17
C GLN A 52 -1.80 -9.73 12.56
N LEU A 53 -0.47 -9.73 12.69
CA LEU A 53 0.20 -9.89 13.98
C LEU A 53 -0.09 -8.70 14.91
N ALA A 54 -0.03 -7.48 14.39
CA ALA A 54 -0.39 -6.29 15.15
C ALA A 54 -1.88 -6.26 15.50
N ARG A 55 -2.76 -6.61 14.55
CA ARG A 55 -4.22 -6.66 14.77
C ARG A 55 -4.60 -7.61 15.91
N ARG A 56 -3.93 -8.76 16.05
CA ARG A 56 -4.22 -9.74 17.12
C ARG A 56 -3.99 -9.21 18.55
N GLN A 57 -3.05 -8.28 18.73
CA GLN A 57 -2.74 -7.73 20.06
C GLN A 57 -3.51 -6.44 20.38
N LEU A 58 -4.34 -5.96 19.47
CA LEU A 58 -4.91 -4.62 19.53
C LEU A 58 -5.80 -4.43 20.80
N VAL A 59 -6.56 -5.45 21.20
CA VAL A 59 -7.33 -5.48 22.47
C VAL A 59 -6.45 -5.54 23.73
N LEU A 60 -5.36 -6.31 23.70
CA LEU A 60 -4.53 -6.56 24.87
C LEU A 60 -3.46 -5.48 25.06
N ASN A 61 -3.10 -4.80 23.99
CA ASN A 61 -2.05 -3.79 23.94
C ASN A 61 -2.47 -2.52 23.17
N PRO A 62 -3.62 -1.91 23.50
CA PRO A 62 -4.19 -0.79 22.74
C PRO A 62 -3.33 0.47 22.74
N ARG A 63 -2.45 0.64 23.74
CA ARG A 63 -1.59 1.83 23.88
C ARG A 63 -0.38 1.81 22.96
N ASN A 64 0.04 0.61 22.53
CA ASN A 64 1.23 0.41 21.70
C ASN A 64 0.86 -0.25 20.34
N THR A 65 -0.43 -0.25 19.99
CA THR A 65 -0.93 -0.78 18.71
C THR A 65 -1.77 0.29 18.04
N PHE A 66 -1.41 0.64 16.83
CA PHE A 66 -1.87 1.80 16.09
C PHE A 66 -2.58 1.34 14.81
N ALA A 67 -3.86 1.65 14.72
CA ALA A 67 -4.70 1.47 13.54
C ALA A 67 -5.22 2.84 13.09
N ASN A 68 -5.83 2.92 11.90
CA ASN A 68 -6.39 4.16 11.34
C ASN A 68 -5.36 5.29 11.12
N LEU A 69 -4.06 4.95 11.02
CA LEU A 69 -2.96 5.90 10.90
C LEU A 69 -3.11 6.84 9.69
N LYS A 70 -3.70 6.36 8.59
CA LYS A 70 -3.96 7.16 7.38
C LYS A 70 -4.81 8.42 7.64
N ARG A 71 -5.64 8.43 8.71
CA ARG A 71 -6.39 9.64 9.09
C ARG A 71 -5.49 10.77 9.63
N PHE A 72 -4.27 10.46 10.08
CA PHE A 72 -3.32 11.41 10.67
C PHE A 72 -2.18 11.80 9.74
N VAL A 73 -1.92 11.02 8.68
CA VAL A 73 -0.86 11.26 7.69
C VAL A 73 -1.03 12.65 7.06
N GLY A 74 0.04 13.44 7.08
CA GLY A 74 0.13 14.78 6.48
C GLY A 74 -0.83 15.82 7.06
N ARG A 75 -1.40 15.58 8.25
CA ARG A 75 -2.27 16.53 8.95
C ARG A 75 -1.54 17.28 10.06
N GLN A 76 -1.95 18.53 10.24
CA GLN A 76 -1.65 19.34 11.43
C GLN A 76 -2.69 19.07 12.52
N TRP A 77 -2.32 19.34 13.77
CA TRP A 77 -3.19 19.09 14.93
C TRP A 77 -4.50 19.88 14.88
N ASP A 78 -4.47 21.11 14.37
CA ASP A 78 -5.63 21.99 14.26
C ASP A 78 -6.63 21.57 13.18
N GLU A 79 -6.25 20.63 12.30
CA GLU A 79 -7.13 20.07 11.26
C GLU A 79 -7.88 18.83 11.72
N LEU A 80 -7.55 18.30 12.91
CA LEU A 80 -8.22 17.12 13.44
C LEU A 80 -9.54 17.52 14.08
N GLU A 81 -10.62 16.88 13.62
CA GLU A 81 -11.88 16.92 14.35
C GLU A 81 -11.71 16.18 15.68
N GLU A 82 -12.40 16.64 16.74
CA GLU A 82 -12.37 15.99 18.06
C GLU A 82 -12.70 14.49 17.94
N ASP A 83 -13.59 14.17 17.01
CA ASP A 83 -14.02 12.81 16.70
C ASP A 83 -12.92 11.92 16.10
N SER A 84 -11.99 12.50 15.34
CA SER A 84 -10.84 11.79 14.78
C SER A 84 -9.82 11.38 15.84
N LEU A 85 -9.91 11.93 17.06
CA LEU A 85 -9.06 11.59 18.20
C LEU A 85 -9.62 10.44 19.04
N SER A 86 -10.79 9.89 18.70
CA SER A 86 -11.40 8.74 19.38
C SER A 86 -10.70 7.43 19.01
N VAL A 87 -9.46 7.31 19.46
CA VAL A 87 -8.57 6.15 19.26
C VAL A 87 -8.07 5.65 20.62
N PRO A 88 -7.74 4.35 20.77
CA PRO A 88 -7.37 3.77 22.07
C PRO A 88 -5.91 4.09 22.49
N TYR A 89 -5.16 4.79 21.63
CA TYR A 89 -3.78 5.23 21.85
C TYR A 89 -3.68 6.75 21.99
N SER A 90 -2.47 7.24 22.32
CA SER A 90 -2.26 8.67 22.57
C SER A 90 -1.75 9.37 21.30
N VAL A 91 -2.45 10.42 20.87
CA VAL A 91 -2.04 11.33 19.80
C VAL A 91 -1.80 12.72 20.39
N ARG A 92 -0.77 13.42 19.91
CA ARG A 92 -0.34 14.74 20.41
C ARG A 92 0.12 15.65 19.27
N ALA A 93 0.16 16.95 19.52
CA ALA A 93 0.90 17.89 18.70
C ALA A 93 2.35 18.00 19.21
N ASN A 94 3.32 18.06 18.31
CA ASN A 94 4.67 18.51 18.67
C ASN A 94 4.74 20.05 18.73
N ASP A 95 5.92 20.60 19.02
CA ASP A 95 6.15 22.04 19.11
C ASP A 95 5.84 22.82 17.81
N GLN A 96 5.75 22.12 16.68
CA GLN A 96 5.45 22.69 15.36
C GLN A 96 3.97 22.54 14.97
N GLY A 97 3.14 21.89 15.80
CA GLY A 97 1.74 21.60 15.49
C GLY A 97 1.52 20.30 14.72
N ASN A 98 2.59 19.58 14.36
CA ASN A 98 2.50 18.32 13.61
C ASN A 98 1.95 17.21 14.50
N VAL A 99 1.16 16.32 13.90
CA VAL A 99 0.59 15.17 14.60
C VAL A 99 1.69 14.15 14.93
N ARG A 100 1.67 13.64 16.17
CA ARG A 100 2.56 12.59 16.69
C ARG A 100 1.76 11.52 17.41
N VAL A 101 2.17 10.27 17.23
CA VAL A 101 1.61 9.09 17.91
C VAL A 101 2.60 8.63 18.97
N VAL A 102 2.14 8.50 20.21
CA VAL A 102 3.04 8.15 21.33
C VAL A 102 3.00 6.67 21.61
N CYS A 103 4.18 6.05 21.62
CA CYS A 103 4.36 4.65 21.96
C CYS A 103 5.06 4.52 23.33
N PRO A 104 4.30 4.21 24.40
CA PRO A 104 4.90 3.94 25.71
C PRO A 104 5.95 2.82 25.71
N ALA A 105 5.77 1.77 24.91
CA ALA A 105 6.68 0.62 24.90
C ALA A 105 8.10 0.99 24.43
N THR A 106 8.22 1.91 23.47
CA THR A 106 9.51 2.36 22.93
C THR A 106 9.96 3.71 23.46
N GLU A 107 9.18 4.31 24.37
CA GLU A 107 9.41 5.65 24.93
C GLU A 107 9.63 6.73 23.84
N ARG A 108 9.01 6.54 22.67
CA ARG A 108 9.16 7.41 21.50
C ARG A 108 7.81 7.97 21.03
N GLU A 109 7.89 9.12 20.38
CA GLU A 109 6.82 9.69 19.59
C GLU A 109 7.15 9.49 18.11
N TYR A 110 6.17 8.98 17.36
CA TYR A 110 6.30 8.64 15.95
C TYR A 110 5.50 9.62 15.10
N ALA A 111 6.05 9.97 13.95
CA ALA A 111 5.23 10.56 12.89
C ALA A 111 4.31 9.47 12.30
N PRO A 112 3.05 9.78 11.95
CA PRO A 112 2.15 8.80 11.32
C PRO A 112 2.77 8.12 10.08
N GLU A 113 3.54 8.87 9.30
CA GLU A 113 4.23 8.43 8.09
C GLU A 113 5.30 7.37 8.37
N GLU A 114 5.99 7.46 9.51
CA GLU A 114 7.00 6.48 9.95
C GLU A 114 6.35 5.12 10.26
N LEU A 115 5.19 5.12 10.91
CA LEU A 115 4.44 3.91 11.18
C LEU A 115 3.85 3.34 9.88
N VAL A 116 3.29 4.19 9.02
CA VAL A 116 2.75 3.78 7.71
C VAL A 116 3.82 3.19 6.80
N ALA A 117 5.07 3.69 6.86
CA ALA A 117 6.20 3.11 6.15
C ALA A 117 6.45 1.64 6.52
N SER A 118 6.14 1.24 7.75
CA SER A 118 6.25 -0.17 8.18
C SER A 118 5.22 -1.07 7.48
N VAL A 119 4.03 -0.54 7.18
CA VAL A 119 3.00 -1.26 6.39
C VAL A 119 3.46 -1.41 4.94
N LEU A 120 3.96 -0.32 4.34
CA LEU A 120 4.50 -0.35 2.97
C LEU A 120 5.66 -1.34 2.83
N ARG A 121 6.60 -1.32 3.78
CA ARG A 121 7.73 -2.26 3.82
C ARG A 121 7.25 -3.71 3.85
N LYS A 122 6.31 -4.05 4.74
CA LYS A 122 5.74 -5.41 4.79
C LYS A 122 5.11 -5.83 3.46
N LEU A 123 4.35 -4.95 2.80
CA LEU A 123 3.73 -5.25 1.50
C LEU A 123 4.78 -5.49 0.41
N CYS A 124 5.86 -4.70 0.40
CA CYS A 124 6.98 -4.90 -0.51
C CYS A 124 7.75 -6.19 -0.20
N ASP A 125 7.95 -6.55 1.07
CA ASP A 125 8.60 -7.80 1.47
C ASP A 125 7.76 -9.03 1.05
N ASP A 126 6.44 -8.97 1.25
CA ASP A 126 5.50 -10.00 0.79
C ASP A 126 5.57 -10.13 -0.74
N ALA A 127 5.58 -9.00 -1.47
CA ALA A 127 5.70 -8.98 -2.92
C ALA A 127 7.06 -9.51 -3.42
N ALA A 128 8.16 -9.12 -2.78
CA ALA A 128 9.50 -9.59 -3.12
C ALA A 128 9.64 -11.10 -2.91
N THR A 129 9.04 -11.63 -1.83
CA THR A 129 8.99 -13.08 -1.57
C THR A 129 8.22 -13.81 -2.66
N TYR A 130 7.07 -13.29 -3.08
CA TYR A 130 6.26 -13.88 -4.15
C TYR A 130 6.98 -13.84 -5.51
N LEU A 131 7.66 -12.74 -5.84
CA LEU A 131 8.33 -12.55 -7.12
C LEU A 131 9.70 -13.23 -7.21
N GLY A 132 10.33 -13.52 -6.06
CA GLY A 132 11.70 -14.05 -5.99
C GLY A 132 12.78 -13.02 -6.32
N GLU A 133 12.45 -11.73 -6.32
CA GLU A 133 13.35 -10.60 -6.62
C GLU A 133 13.00 -9.37 -5.77
N PRO A 134 13.94 -8.46 -5.48
CA PRO A 134 13.66 -7.27 -4.67
C PRO A 134 12.69 -6.30 -5.36
N VAL A 135 11.80 -5.72 -4.56
CA VAL A 135 10.85 -4.68 -4.99
C VAL A 135 11.36 -3.32 -4.51
N GLU A 136 11.83 -2.49 -5.44
CA GLU A 136 12.46 -1.21 -5.13
C GLU A 136 11.59 0.00 -5.54
N ALA A 137 10.47 -0.23 -6.23
CA ALA A 137 9.63 0.82 -6.78
C ALA A 137 8.14 0.46 -6.70
N ALA A 138 7.29 1.46 -6.47
CA ALA A 138 5.84 1.29 -6.41
C ALA A 138 5.05 2.48 -6.95
N VAL A 139 3.84 2.18 -7.42
CA VAL A 139 2.72 3.13 -7.53
C VAL A 139 1.89 3.00 -6.26
N ILE A 140 1.71 4.09 -5.51
CA ILE A 140 0.96 4.08 -4.24
C ILE A 140 -0.33 4.87 -4.41
N THR A 141 -1.45 4.33 -3.93
CA THR A 141 -2.74 5.02 -4.00
C THR A 141 -2.98 5.97 -2.83
N VAL A 142 -3.73 7.04 -3.10
CA VAL A 142 -4.23 7.99 -2.11
C VAL A 142 -5.68 8.37 -2.42
N PRO A 143 -6.47 8.81 -1.41
CA PRO A 143 -7.79 9.35 -1.64
C PRO A 143 -7.74 10.52 -2.63
N ALA A 144 -8.71 10.61 -3.53
CA ALA A 144 -8.70 11.64 -4.57
C ALA A 144 -8.67 13.06 -3.98
N TYR A 145 -9.35 13.24 -2.85
CA TYR A 145 -9.44 14.52 -2.15
C TYR A 145 -8.28 14.81 -1.18
N PHE A 146 -7.21 14.01 -1.19
CA PHE A 146 -5.98 14.33 -0.44
C PHE A 146 -5.35 15.63 -0.92
N ASN A 147 -4.97 16.48 0.04
CA ASN A 147 -4.23 17.70 -0.21
C ASN A 147 -2.74 17.41 -0.49
N ASP A 148 -1.99 18.46 -0.81
CA ASP A 148 -0.56 18.36 -1.15
C ASP A 148 0.29 17.78 -0.01
N ALA A 149 0.05 18.19 1.24
CA ALA A 149 0.79 17.71 2.41
C ALA A 149 0.57 16.21 2.66
N GLN A 150 -0.66 15.72 2.49
CA GLN A 150 -0.99 14.30 2.64
C GLN A 150 -0.38 13.44 1.52
N ARG A 151 -0.33 13.95 0.29
CA ARG A 151 0.34 13.30 -0.84
C ARG A 151 1.84 13.21 -0.63
N GLN A 152 2.47 14.30 -0.18
CA GLN A 152 3.90 14.32 0.13
C GLN A 152 4.22 13.39 1.29
N ALA A 153 3.45 13.42 2.38
CA ALA A 153 3.61 12.55 3.53
C ALA A 153 3.50 11.05 3.16
N THR A 154 2.61 10.70 2.22
CA THR A 154 2.51 9.33 1.68
C THR A 154 3.75 8.94 0.86
N ARG A 155 4.30 9.88 0.08
CA ARG A 155 5.54 9.69 -0.67
C ARG A 155 6.74 9.50 0.27
N ASP A 156 6.80 10.29 1.34
CA ASP A 156 7.82 10.21 2.38
C ASP A 156 7.74 8.86 3.10
N ALA A 157 6.54 8.36 3.39
CA ALA A 157 6.35 7.00 3.91
C ALA A 157 6.93 5.92 2.97
N GLY A 158 6.78 6.09 1.65
CA GLY A 158 7.43 5.21 0.67
C GLY A 158 8.95 5.28 0.72
N ARG A 159 9.52 6.49 0.82
CA ARG A 159 10.97 6.69 0.99
C ARG A 159 11.49 6.05 2.29
N LEU A 160 10.76 6.22 3.40
CA LEU A 160 11.05 5.58 4.69
C LEU A 160 10.90 4.06 4.64
N ALA A 161 10.08 3.52 3.73
CA ALA A 161 9.96 2.09 3.50
C ALA A 161 11.11 1.52 2.64
N GLY A 162 11.96 2.37 2.06
CA GLY A 162 13.07 1.97 1.20
C GLY A 162 12.70 1.77 -0.27
N ILE A 163 11.57 2.34 -0.72
CA ILE A 163 11.09 2.21 -2.10
C ILE A 163 10.98 3.57 -2.82
N SER A 164 11.23 3.58 -4.13
CA SER A 164 10.92 4.69 -5.01
C SER A 164 9.43 4.75 -5.29
N VAL A 165 8.81 5.90 -5.02
CA VAL A 165 7.41 6.13 -5.36
C VAL A 165 7.35 6.77 -6.74
N GLU A 166 7.09 5.94 -7.76
CA GLU A 166 7.09 6.33 -9.17
C GLU A 166 5.84 7.14 -9.55
N ARG A 167 4.73 6.87 -8.87
CA ARG A 167 3.49 7.64 -9.02
C ARG A 167 2.64 7.57 -7.77
N ILE A 168 2.07 8.72 -7.39
CA ILE A 168 0.91 8.77 -6.50
C ILE A 168 -0.36 8.76 -7.36
N LEU A 169 -1.24 7.79 -7.14
CA LEU A 169 -2.45 7.59 -7.94
C LEU A 169 -3.71 7.78 -7.09
N ASN A 170 -4.71 8.47 -7.62
CA ASN A 170 -5.99 8.61 -6.93
C ASN A 170 -6.74 7.27 -6.87
N GLU A 171 -7.23 6.87 -5.71
CA GLU A 171 -7.98 5.62 -5.47
C GLU A 171 -9.13 5.39 -6.48
N PRO A 172 -10.07 6.34 -6.69
CA PRO A 172 -11.15 6.12 -7.65
C PRO A 172 -10.67 6.08 -9.10
N THR A 173 -9.58 6.79 -9.43
CA THR A 173 -8.93 6.70 -10.75
C THR A 173 -8.31 5.31 -10.95
N SER A 174 -7.67 4.78 -9.90
CA SER A 174 -7.13 3.43 -9.89
C SER A 174 -8.23 2.40 -10.12
N ALA A 175 -9.34 2.51 -9.39
CA ALA A 175 -10.45 1.60 -9.56
C ALA A 175 -11.07 1.67 -10.97
N ALA A 176 -11.12 2.86 -11.57
CA ALA A 176 -11.54 3.03 -12.96
C ALA A 176 -10.59 2.34 -13.95
N LEU A 177 -9.28 2.45 -13.76
CA LEU A 177 -8.28 1.75 -14.58
C LEU A 177 -8.49 0.23 -14.54
N ALA A 178 -8.66 -0.34 -13.34
CA ALA A 178 -8.93 -1.76 -13.18
C ALA A 178 -10.26 -2.19 -13.84
N TYR A 179 -11.32 -1.41 -13.66
CA TYR A 179 -12.62 -1.68 -14.28
C TYR A 179 -12.58 -1.61 -15.82
N GLY A 180 -11.84 -0.63 -16.37
CA GLY A 180 -11.78 -0.37 -17.80
C GLY A 180 -10.68 -1.13 -18.55
N PHE A 181 -9.81 -1.85 -17.85
CA PHE A 181 -8.63 -2.54 -18.41
C PHE A 181 -8.97 -3.43 -19.61
N ASP A 182 -10.01 -4.28 -19.49
CA ASP A 182 -10.45 -5.19 -20.56
C ASP A 182 -11.61 -4.64 -21.41
N ARG A 183 -11.98 -3.36 -21.26
CA ARG A 183 -13.18 -2.78 -21.88
C ARG A 183 -12.83 -1.80 -23.00
N SER A 184 -13.37 -2.04 -24.18
CA SER A 184 -13.17 -1.19 -25.38
C SER A 184 -14.33 -0.20 -25.65
N THR A 185 -15.43 -0.30 -24.90
CA THR A 185 -16.63 0.53 -25.11
C THR A 185 -16.50 1.90 -24.45
N VAL A 186 -17.06 2.93 -25.11
CA VAL A 186 -17.17 4.24 -24.50
C VAL A 186 -18.17 4.17 -23.36
N LYS A 187 -17.75 4.52 -22.14
CA LYS A 187 -18.60 4.53 -20.95
C LYS A 187 -18.34 5.74 -20.09
N ARG A 188 -19.40 6.32 -19.54
CA ARG A 188 -19.39 7.29 -18.46
C ARG A 188 -19.61 6.52 -17.16
N VAL A 189 -18.62 6.54 -16.29
CA VAL A 189 -18.59 5.72 -15.09
C VAL A 189 -18.56 6.62 -13.88
N LEU A 190 -19.41 6.31 -12.90
CA LEU A 190 -19.29 6.86 -11.56
C LEU A 190 -18.60 5.83 -10.66
N VAL A 191 -17.43 6.18 -10.14
CA VAL A 191 -16.75 5.41 -9.10
C VAL A 191 -17.14 5.97 -7.74
N PHE A 192 -17.72 5.14 -6.90
CA PHE A 192 -18.14 5.45 -5.54
C PHE A 192 -17.26 4.64 -4.57
N ASP A 193 -16.31 5.31 -3.93
CA ASP A 193 -15.34 4.69 -3.04
C ASP A 193 -15.62 5.07 -1.59
N LEU A 194 -16.13 4.12 -0.80
CA LEU A 194 -16.36 4.29 0.62
C LEU A 194 -15.52 3.28 1.41
N GLY A 195 -14.37 3.75 1.88
CA GLY A 195 -13.42 2.97 2.65
C GLY A 195 -13.67 3.02 4.17
N GLY A 196 -12.63 2.68 4.92
CA GLY A 196 -12.66 2.69 6.39
C GLY A 196 -12.61 4.09 7.02
N GLY A 197 -12.04 5.09 6.35
CA GLY A 197 -11.94 6.45 6.89
C GLY A 197 -12.05 7.59 5.87
N THR A 198 -12.19 7.27 4.58
CA THR A 198 -12.32 8.25 3.51
C THR A 198 -13.45 7.86 2.56
N PHE A 199 -14.08 8.88 1.98
CA PHE A 199 -15.08 8.76 0.95
C PHE A 199 -14.66 9.59 -0.25
N ASP A 200 -14.59 8.97 -1.42
CA ASP A 200 -14.36 9.65 -2.68
C ASP A 200 -15.41 9.25 -3.72
N VAL A 201 -15.74 10.18 -4.60
CA VAL A 201 -16.57 9.94 -5.76
C VAL A 201 -15.94 10.62 -6.97
N SER A 202 -15.76 9.86 -8.04
CA SER A 202 -15.24 10.38 -9.30
C SER A 202 -16.13 9.99 -10.46
N VAL A 203 -16.31 10.93 -11.37
CA VAL A 203 -17.02 10.72 -12.63
C VAL A 203 -16.00 10.77 -13.75
N LEU A 204 -15.94 9.69 -14.53
CA LEU A 204 -14.94 9.52 -15.58
C LEU A 204 -15.61 9.16 -16.90
N ARG A 205 -14.95 9.51 -18.00
CA ARG A 205 -15.25 8.98 -19.33
C ARG A 205 -14.12 8.05 -19.74
N ILE A 206 -14.46 6.82 -20.06
CA ILE A 206 -13.55 5.82 -20.61
C ILE A 206 -13.86 5.69 -22.09
N ALA A 207 -12.87 5.86 -22.96
CA ALA A 207 -13.03 5.74 -24.41
C ALA A 207 -11.73 5.32 -25.08
N GLN A 208 -11.73 4.16 -25.77
CA GLN A 208 -10.58 3.71 -26.58
C GLN A 208 -9.24 3.72 -25.81
N GLY A 209 -9.24 3.19 -24.59
CA GLY A 209 -8.03 3.18 -23.73
C GLY A 209 -7.70 4.51 -23.05
N VAL A 210 -8.45 5.59 -23.31
CA VAL A 210 -8.31 6.87 -22.62
C VAL A 210 -9.28 6.94 -21.43
N PHE A 211 -8.72 7.20 -20.25
CA PHE A 211 -9.43 7.40 -19.00
C PHE A 211 -9.37 8.88 -18.65
N ASP A 212 -10.51 9.56 -18.70
CA ASP A 212 -10.61 11.01 -18.58
C ASP A 212 -11.49 11.36 -17.38
N VAL A 213 -10.85 11.77 -16.28
CA VAL A 213 -11.54 12.18 -15.05
C VAL A 213 -12.24 13.52 -15.32
N LYS A 214 -13.56 13.55 -15.19
CA LYS A 214 -14.37 14.75 -15.43
C LYS A 214 -14.59 15.56 -14.18
N ALA A 215 -14.83 14.89 -13.06
CA ALA A 215 -14.91 15.54 -11.78
C ALA A 215 -14.58 14.54 -10.67
N THR A 216 -14.02 15.07 -9.59
CA THR A 216 -13.85 14.33 -8.34
C THR A 216 -14.31 15.17 -7.16
N SER A 217 -14.81 14.53 -6.13
CA SER A 217 -15.18 15.14 -4.86
C SER A 217 -15.10 14.07 -3.77
N GLY A 218 -15.00 14.47 -2.51
CA GLY A 218 -14.98 13.51 -1.41
C GLY A 218 -15.10 14.16 -0.04
N ASP A 219 -14.90 13.32 0.98
CA ASP A 219 -14.74 13.67 2.38
C ASP A 219 -13.61 12.79 2.98
N THR A 220 -12.49 13.42 3.34
CA THR A 220 -11.28 12.72 3.84
C THR A 220 -11.38 12.32 5.31
N GLN A 221 -12.50 12.58 5.98
CA GLN A 221 -12.79 12.19 7.36
C GLN A 221 -14.19 11.56 7.47
N LEU A 222 -14.56 10.76 6.48
CA LEU A 222 -15.81 10.00 6.44
C LEU A 222 -15.58 8.58 5.91
N GLY A 223 -15.90 7.56 6.69
CA GLY A 223 -15.80 6.17 6.28
C GLY A 223 -16.35 5.21 7.33
N GLY A 224 -16.01 3.93 7.19
CA GLY A 224 -16.53 2.84 8.04
C GLY A 224 -16.39 3.06 9.55
N ASN A 225 -15.33 3.74 9.98
CA ASN A 225 -15.07 4.08 11.38
C ASN A 225 -16.19 4.94 11.98
N ASP A 226 -16.80 5.83 11.19
CA ASP A 226 -17.85 6.72 11.68
C ASP A 226 -19.16 5.95 11.90
N TRP A 227 -19.41 4.90 11.11
CA TRP A 227 -20.51 3.95 11.35
C TRP A 227 -20.24 3.04 12.55
N ASP A 228 -19.01 2.55 12.70
CA ASP A 228 -18.62 1.76 13.88
C ASP A 228 -18.84 2.56 15.15
N ARG A 229 -18.47 3.84 15.13
CA ARG A 229 -18.70 4.75 16.24
C ARG A 229 -20.18 4.88 16.62
N ARG A 230 -21.12 4.91 15.66
CA ARG A 230 -22.56 4.95 16.01
C ARG A 230 -23.00 3.76 16.84
N ILE A 231 -22.44 2.59 16.56
CA ILE A 231 -22.70 1.39 17.34
C ILE A 231 -21.96 1.47 18.70
N VAL A 232 -20.73 1.96 18.74
CA VAL A 232 -19.98 2.17 19.99
C VAL A 232 -20.71 3.13 20.93
N ASP A 233 -21.15 4.29 20.43
CA ASP A 233 -21.87 5.29 21.21
C ASP A 233 -23.21 4.73 21.69
N TRP A 234 -23.95 4.01 20.84
CA TRP A 234 -25.19 3.34 21.22
C TRP A 234 -24.98 2.32 22.35
N LEU A 235 -23.93 1.49 22.28
CA LEU A 235 -23.57 0.53 23.32
C LEU A 235 -23.11 1.23 24.61
N ALA A 236 -22.24 2.23 24.49
CA ALA A 236 -21.65 2.94 25.62
C ALA A 236 -22.68 3.79 26.37
N ASP A 237 -23.60 4.44 25.67
CA ASP A 237 -24.65 5.26 26.28
C ASP A 237 -25.68 4.38 27.01
N ALA A 238 -26.03 3.22 26.44
CA ALA A 238 -26.88 2.24 27.13
C ALA A 238 -26.22 1.72 28.42
N PHE A 239 -24.93 1.36 28.33
CA PHE A 239 -24.16 0.87 29.49
C PHE A 239 -23.98 1.96 30.57
N LEU A 240 -23.74 3.21 30.14
CA LEU A 240 -23.65 4.35 31.04
C LEU A 240 -24.98 4.63 31.76
N ALA A 241 -26.11 4.54 31.05
CA ALA A 241 -27.42 4.72 31.65
C ALA A 241 -27.75 3.64 32.69
N GLU A 242 -27.33 2.40 32.45
CA GLU A 242 -27.61 1.27 33.35
C GLU A 242 -26.65 1.21 34.55
N HIS A 243 -25.34 1.41 34.32
CA HIS A 243 -24.30 1.16 35.32
C HIS A 243 -23.56 2.42 35.79
N SER A 244 -23.86 3.59 35.24
CA SER A 244 -23.16 4.86 35.53
C SER A 244 -21.64 4.81 35.27
N ILE A 245 -21.21 3.93 34.36
CA ILE A 245 -19.80 3.76 33.96
C ILE A 245 -19.68 4.07 32.47
N ASP A 246 -18.81 5.02 32.12
CA ASP A 246 -18.54 5.39 30.72
C ASP A 246 -17.38 4.55 30.17
N LEU A 247 -17.71 3.51 29.39
CA LEU A 247 -16.74 2.58 28.82
C LEU A 247 -15.75 3.26 27.87
N ARG A 248 -16.09 4.42 27.29
CA ARG A 248 -15.22 5.16 26.38
C ARG A 248 -13.96 5.69 27.06
N ARG A 249 -13.97 5.81 28.39
CA ARG A 249 -12.82 6.29 29.19
C ARG A 249 -11.77 5.21 29.43
N ASP A 250 -12.15 3.94 29.33
CA ASP A 250 -11.22 2.83 29.44
C ASP A 250 -10.76 2.39 28.05
N ARG A 251 -9.45 2.45 27.79
CA ARG A 251 -8.88 2.17 26.46
C ARG A 251 -9.11 0.72 26.01
N GLN A 252 -9.12 -0.22 26.94
CA GLN A 252 -9.33 -1.62 26.62
C GLN A 252 -10.81 -1.90 26.35
N ALA A 253 -11.71 -1.34 27.16
CA ALA A 253 -13.15 -1.44 26.93
C ALA A 253 -13.55 -0.76 25.61
N LEU A 254 -13.06 0.45 25.35
CA LEU A 254 -13.26 1.16 24.08
C LEU A 254 -12.81 0.31 22.90
N GLN A 255 -11.63 -0.30 22.97
CA GLN A 255 -11.15 -1.14 21.88
C GLN A 255 -12.04 -2.38 21.64
N ARG A 256 -12.49 -3.02 22.71
CA ARG A 256 -13.41 -4.17 22.61
C ARG A 256 -14.78 -3.76 22.06
N LEU A 257 -15.28 -2.58 22.43
CA LEU A 257 -16.49 -2.01 21.85
C LEU A 257 -16.32 -1.76 20.35
N THR A 258 -15.19 -1.16 19.93
CA THR A 258 -14.90 -0.88 18.53
C THR A 258 -14.84 -2.16 17.69
N GLU A 259 -14.18 -3.22 18.16
CA GLU A 259 -14.15 -4.51 17.43
C GLU A 259 -15.53 -5.17 17.34
N ALA A 260 -16.31 -5.12 18.42
CA ALA A 260 -17.68 -5.66 18.41
C ALA A 260 -18.60 -4.84 17.49
N ALA A 261 -18.43 -3.52 17.46
CA ALA A 261 -19.16 -2.62 16.58
C ALA A 261 -18.83 -2.88 15.09
N GLU A 262 -17.55 -2.97 14.74
CA GLU A 262 -17.09 -3.30 13.38
C GLU A 262 -17.68 -4.65 12.93
N LYS A 263 -17.58 -5.67 13.79
CA LYS A 263 -18.14 -6.99 13.52
C LYS A 263 -19.65 -6.95 13.33
N ALA A 264 -20.38 -6.26 14.22
CA ALA A 264 -21.83 -6.15 14.13
C ALA A 264 -22.26 -5.42 12.84
N LYS A 265 -21.60 -4.31 12.49
CA LYS A 265 -21.82 -3.58 11.22
C LYS A 265 -21.65 -4.50 10.01
N ILE A 266 -20.57 -5.26 9.96
CA ILE A 266 -20.27 -6.19 8.86
C ILE A 266 -21.35 -7.27 8.78
N GLU A 267 -21.70 -7.91 9.90
CA GLU A 267 -22.73 -8.95 9.94
C GLU A 267 -24.10 -8.41 9.48
N LEU A 268 -24.48 -7.22 9.94
CA LEU A 268 -25.73 -6.56 9.55
C LEU A 268 -25.83 -6.23 8.07
N SER A 269 -24.72 -6.28 7.31
CA SER A 269 -24.78 -6.18 5.85
C SER A 269 -25.37 -7.44 5.21
N GLY A 270 -25.22 -8.61 5.85
CA GLY A 270 -25.78 -9.89 5.40
C GLY A 270 -27.05 -10.32 6.12
N VAL A 271 -27.19 -10.02 7.42
CA VAL A 271 -28.32 -10.45 8.26
C VAL A 271 -29.15 -9.26 8.79
N GLN A 272 -30.38 -9.53 9.25
CA GLN A 272 -31.28 -8.50 9.77
C GLN A 272 -31.01 -8.13 11.24
N SER A 273 -30.35 -9.01 11.99
CA SER A 273 -30.02 -8.81 13.40
C SER A 273 -28.77 -9.60 13.78
N THR A 274 -27.97 -9.08 14.70
CA THR A 274 -26.77 -9.75 15.23
C THR A 274 -26.69 -9.62 16.75
N PRO A 275 -26.32 -10.70 17.49
CA PRO A 275 -26.06 -10.62 18.92
C PRO A 275 -24.69 -9.99 19.19
N ILE A 276 -24.65 -9.07 20.15
CA ILE A 276 -23.42 -8.47 20.69
C ILE A 276 -23.24 -8.97 22.13
N SER A 277 -22.17 -9.73 22.35
CA SER A 277 -21.80 -10.26 23.67
C SER A 277 -20.38 -9.84 24.03
N LEU A 278 -20.25 -9.01 25.06
CA LEU A 278 -18.98 -8.55 25.63
C LEU A 278 -18.94 -8.90 27.12
N PRO A 279 -18.46 -10.10 27.48
CA PRO A 279 -18.38 -10.50 28.86
C PRO A 279 -17.23 -9.79 29.58
N PHE A 280 -17.37 -9.48 30.88
CA PHE A 280 -16.31 -8.84 31.68
C PHE A 280 -15.80 -7.54 31.04
N ILE A 281 -16.72 -6.67 30.57
CA ILE A 281 -16.35 -5.42 29.88
C ILE A 281 -15.92 -4.33 30.87
N ALA A 282 -16.47 -4.37 32.09
CA ALA A 282 -16.09 -3.49 33.19
C ALA A 282 -16.29 -4.21 34.53
N THR A 283 -15.86 -3.57 35.61
CA THR A 283 -16.09 -4.02 36.99
C THR A 283 -16.90 -2.97 37.72
N GLY A 284 -18.09 -3.34 38.18
CA GLY A 284 -18.92 -2.52 39.05
C GLY A 284 -18.72 -2.83 40.53
N PRO A 285 -19.46 -2.15 41.43
CA PRO A 285 -19.40 -2.40 42.87
C PRO A 285 -19.73 -3.85 43.25
N ASP A 286 -20.68 -4.46 42.54
CA ASP A 286 -21.20 -5.81 42.81
C ASP A 286 -20.48 -6.92 42.02
N GLY A 287 -19.42 -6.59 41.26
CA GLY A 287 -18.62 -7.54 40.51
C GLY A 287 -18.50 -7.22 39.01
N PRO A 288 -18.12 -8.21 38.18
CA PRO A 288 -17.93 -8.00 36.76
C PRO A 288 -19.25 -7.71 36.04
N LEU A 289 -19.18 -6.82 35.05
CA LEU A 289 -20.30 -6.40 34.21
C LEU A 289 -20.10 -6.87 32.76
N HIS A 290 -21.21 -7.02 32.05
CA HIS A 290 -21.26 -7.61 30.72
C HIS A 290 -22.18 -6.76 29.83
N ILE A 291 -21.99 -6.83 28.51
CA ILE A 291 -23.01 -6.40 27.55
C ILE A 291 -23.53 -7.65 26.85
N GLU A 292 -24.84 -7.88 26.93
CA GLU A 292 -25.55 -8.87 26.15
C GLU A 292 -26.77 -8.21 25.51
N THR A 293 -26.68 -7.91 24.21
CA THR A 293 -27.75 -7.25 23.48
C THR A 293 -27.85 -7.78 22.06
N THR A 294 -28.93 -7.45 21.37
CA THR A 294 -29.10 -7.73 19.94
C THR A 294 -29.27 -6.41 19.20
N LEU A 295 -28.45 -6.20 18.17
CA LEU A 295 -28.58 -5.05 17.29
C LEU A 295 -29.33 -5.46 16.03
N GLU A 296 -30.44 -4.79 15.76
CA GLU A 296 -31.19 -4.94 14.51
C GLU A 296 -30.68 -3.96 13.44
N ARG A 297 -30.70 -4.38 12.16
CA ARG A 297 -30.31 -3.54 11.02
C ARG A 297 -31.10 -2.24 10.99
N ARG A 298 -32.41 -2.31 11.25
CA ARG A 298 -33.29 -1.12 11.28
C ARG A 298 -32.85 -0.11 12.34
N VAL A 299 -32.42 -0.57 13.51
CA VAL A 299 -31.91 0.30 14.56
C VAL A 299 -30.60 0.93 14.10
N PHE A 300 -29.65 0.13 13.61
CA PHE A 300 -28.37 0.61 13.09
C PHE A 300 -28.52 1.66 11.98
N GLU A 301 -29.35 1.40 10.97
CA GLU A 301 -29.63 2.36 9.89
C GLU A 301 -30.29 3.64 10.43
N GLY A 302 -31.12 3.53 11.46
CA GLY A 302 -31.71 4.67 12.17
C GLY A 302 -30.71 5.55 12.94
N LEU A 303 -29.51 5.05 13.26
CA LEU A 303 -28.45 5.80 13.93
C LEU A 303 -27.57 6.62 12.97
N CYS A 304 -27.68 6.37 11.66
CA CYS A 304 -26.77 6.89 10.63
C CYS A 304 -27.35 7.85 9.56
N PRO A 305 -28.55 8.50 9.68
CA PRO A 305 -29.06 9.37 8.61
C PRO A 305 -28.12 10.50 8.19
N ASP A 306 -27.47 11.16 9.16
CA ASP A 306 -26.59 12.29 8.90
C ASP A 306 -25.29 11.88 8.18
N LEU A 307 -24.82 10.64 8.39
CA LEU A 307 -23.67 10.10 7.66
C LEU A 307 -24.02 9.86 6.19
N LEU A 308 -25.24 9.38 5.89
CA LEU A 308 -25.73 9.28 4.50
C LEU A 308 -25.86 10.66 3.85
N ASP A 309 -26.36 11.66 4.57
CA ASP A 309 -26.43 13.04 4.08
C ASP A 309 -25.05 13.62 3.73
N ARG A 310 -24.01 13.26 4.50
CA ARG A 310 -22.63 13.64 4.19
C ARG A 310 -22.13 12.99 2.90
N LEU A 311 -22.53 11.75 2.57
CA LEU A 311 -22.19 11.08 1.31
C LEU A 311 -22.90 11.72 0.10
N LEU A 312 -24.16 12.14 0.25
CA LEU A 312 -24.94 12.70 -0.85
C LEU A 312 -24.31 13.96 -1.45
N ARG A 313 -23.72 14.83 -0.61
CA ARG A 313 -23.21 16.14 -1.02
C ARG A 313 -22.05 16.04 -2.03
N PRO A 314 -20.99 15.23 -1.81
CA PRO A 314 -19.96 15.00 -2.82
C PRO A 314 -20.48 14.39 -4.12
N VAL A 315 -21.42 13.43 -4.07
CA VAL A 315 -21.95 12.78 -5.28
C VAL A 315 -22.66 13.79 -6.18
N GLN A 316 -23.54 14.61 -5.59
CA GLN A 316 -24.23 15.68 -6.32
C GLN A 316 -23.25 16.73 -6.88
N ARG A 317 -22.19 17.05 -6.12
CA ARG A 317 -21.13 17.95 -6.57
C ARG A 317 -20.39 17.38 -7.77
N ALA A 318 -19.95 16.12 -7.71
CA ALA A 318 -19.21 15.46 -8.78
C ALA A 318 -20.05 15.38 -10.08
N LEU A 319 -21.33 15.01 -9.98
CA LEU A 319 -22.23 15.00 -11.14
C LEU A 319 -22.37 16.39 -11.76
N ARG A 320 -22.67 17.41 -10.96
CA ARG A 320 -22.79 18.79 -11.45
C ARG A 320 -21.50 19.29 -12.11
N ASP A 321 -20.36 19.06 -11.46
CA ASP A 321 -19.07 19.54 -11.94
C ASP A 321 -18.60 18.79 -13.20
N SER A 322 -19.01 17.52 -13.36
CA SER A 322 -18.75 16.74 -14.59
C SER A 322 -19.61 17.17 -15.79
N ALA A 323 -20.64 17.99 -15.55
CA ALA A 323 -21.68 18.36 -16.51
C ALA A 323 -22.48 17.17 -17.07
N PHE A 324 -22.54 16.05 -16.33
CA PHE A 324 -23.39 14.90 -16.64
C PHE A 324 -24.59 14.84 -15.70
N ALA A 325 -25.75 14.47 -16.24
CA ALA A 325 -26.91 14.11 -15.45
C ALA A 325 -26.75 12.70 -14.85
N ALA A 326 -27.56 12.35 -13.85
CA ALA A 326 -27.54 10.99 -13.30
C ALA A 326 -27.91 9.93 -14.35
N GLU A 327 -28.80 10.28 -15.29
CA GLU A 327 -29.22 9.45 -16.43
C GLU A 327 -28.15 9.31 -17.53
N ASP A 328 -27.13 10.18 -17.54
CA ASP A 328 -26.00 10.09 -18.46
C ASP A 328 -24.96 9.04 -18.05
N ILE A 329 -25.01 8.57 -16.80
CA ILE A 329 -24.06 7.59 -16.26
C ILE A 329 -24.42 6.22 -16.80
N ASP A 330 -23.43 5.51 -17.37
CA ASP A 330 -23.62 4.18 -17.97
C ASP A 330 -23.39 3.05 -16.97
N ASP A 331 -22.48 3.24 -16.01
CA ASP A 331 -22.14 2.25 -14.99
C ASP A 331 -21.74 2.91 -13.67
N VAL A 332 -22.09 2.26 -12.56
CA VAL A 332 -21.64 2.64 -11.21
C VAL A 332 -20.71 1.57 -10.67
N VAL A 333 -19.51 1.94 -10.23
CA VAL A 333 -18.52 1.04 -9.64
C VAL A 333 -18.42 1.33 -8.15
N LEU A 334 -18.74 0.34 -7.32
CA LEU A 334 -18.60 0.44 -5.87
C LEU A 334 -17.22 -0.06 -5.44
N VAL A 335 -16.53 0.74 -4.63
CA VAL A 335 -15.18 0.49 -4.13
C VAL A 335 -15.18 0.67 -2.61
N GLY A 336 -14.38 -0.14 -1.91
CA GLY A 336 -14.27 -0.08 -0.46
C GLY A 336 -15.36 -0.89 0.27
N GLY A 337 -14.96 -1.56 1.35
CA GLY A 337 -15.80 -2.52 2.07
C GLY A 337 -17.10 -1.96 2.64
N CYS A 338 -17.18 -0.65 2.92
CA CYS A 338 -18.39 -0.02 3.46
C CYS A 338 -19.52 0.12 2.43
N THR A 339 -19.21 0.01 1.13
CA THR A 339 -20.24 -0.06 0.08
C THR A 339 -21.07 -1.33 0.09
N ARG A 340 -20.67 -2.33 0.90
CA ARG A 340 -21.44 -3.56 1.14
C ARG A 340 -22.69 -3.33 2.00
N MET A 341 -22.78 -2.18 2.70
CA MET A 341 -23.93 -1.85 3.53
C MET A 341 -25.18 -1.61 2.68
N PRO A 342 -26.32 -2.30 2.95
CA PRO A 342 -27.55 -2.16 2.19
C PRO A 342 -28.07 -0.72 2.08
N MET A 343 -28.02 0.07 3.17
CA MET A 343 -28.40 1.49 3.14
C MET A 343 -27.58 2.33 2.16
N VAL A 344 -26.28 2.04 2.00
CA VAL A 344 -25.39 2.76 1.07
C VAL A 344 -25.74 2.38 -0.37
N GLN A 345 -25.92 1.09 -0.65
CA GLN A 345 -26.34 0.64 -1.98
C GLN A 345 -27.71 1.20 -2.36
N GLN A 346 -28.65 1.25 -1.41
CA GLN A 346 -29.97 1.84 -1.63
C GLN A 346 -29.89 3.33 -1.92
N MET A 347 -29.05 4.08 -1.18
CA MET A 347 -28.80 5.50 -1.45
C MET A 347 -28.25 5.70 -2.87
N VAL A 348 -27.25 4.91 -3.27
CA VAL A 348 -26.65 4.99 -4.62
C VAL A 348 -27.69 4.67 -5.70
N ARG A 349 -28.47 3.59 -5.56
CA ARG A 349 -29.55 3.23 -6.50
C ARG A 349 -30.64 4.30 -6.62
N THR A 350 -30.89 5.03 -5.53
CA THR A 350 -31.89 6.10 -5.52
C THR A 350 -31.40 7.32 -6.31
N LEU A 351 -30.09 7.59 -6.29
CA LEU A 351 -29.49 8.69 -7.05
C LEU A 351 -29.29 8.33 -8.52
N ILE A 352 -28.80 7.13 -8.79
CA ILE A 352 -28.52 6.63 -10.13
C ILE A 352 -29.24 5.29 -10.25
N PRO A 353 -30.34 5.20 -11.02
CA PRO A 353 -31.20 4.03 -11.09
C PRO A 353 -30.60 2.91 -11.94
N LEU A 354 -29.35 2.53 -11.62
CA LEU A 354 -28.60 1.43 -12.20
C LEU A 354 -28.22 0.45 -11.11
N GLU A 355 -28.16 -0.83 -11.45
CA GLU A 355 -27.54 -1.81 -10.56
C GLU A 355 -26.02 -1.61 -10.57
N PRO A 356 -25.38 -1.46 -9.40
CA PRO A 356 -23.94 -1.26 -9.36
C PRO A 356 -23.18 -2.48 -9.91
N CYS A 357 -22.06 -2.20 -10.57
CA CYS A 357 -21.22 -3.18 -11.22
C CYS A 357 -20.64 -4.18 -10.20
N GLN A 358 -20.88 -5.47 -10.46
CA GLN A 358 -20.38 -6.59 -9.66
C GLN A 358 -19.09 -7.21 -10.24
N SER A 359 -18.57 -6.69 -11.36
CA SER A 359 -17.44 -7.32 -12.07
C SER A 359 -16.08 -7.04 -11.44
N VAL A 360 -16.02 -6.19 -10.41
CA VAL A 360 -14.78 -5.84 -9.72
C VAL A 360 -14.93 -6.16 -8.23
N ASN A 361 -13.84 -6.63 -7.62
CA ASN A 361 -13.80 -6.85 -6.18
C ASN A 361 -13.53 -5.51 -5.48
N PRO A 362 -14.47 -4.99 -4.65
CA PRO A 362 -14.32 -3.68 -4.02
C PRO A 362 -13.12 -3.58 -3.07
N ASP A 363 -12.57 -4.70 -2.60
CA ASP A 363 -11.43 -4.75 -1.68
C ASP A 363 -10.07 -4.81 -2.39
N GLU A 364 -10.04 -5.08 -3.71
CA GLU A 364 -8.80 -5.34 -4.47
C GLU A 364 -8.62 -4.41 -5.67
N VAL A 365 -9.73 -3.86 -6.19
CA VAL A 365 -9.77 -3.10 -7.45
C VAL A 365 -8.81 -1.91 -7.48
N VAL A 366 -8.58 -1.28 -6.33
CA VAL A 366 -7.65 -0.15 -6.19
C VAL A 366 -6.20 -0.58 -6.38
N ALA A 367 -5.76 -1.71 -5.78
CA ALA A 367 -4.39 -2.20 -5.98
C ALA A 367 -4.17 -2.71 -7.42
N ILE A 368 -5.18 -3.38 -7.98
CA ILE A 368 -5.18 -3.83 -9.38
C ILE A 368 -4.96 -2.64 -10.32
N GLY A 369 -5.68 -1.53 -10.11
CA GLY A 369 -5.51 -0.31 -10.90
C GLY A 369 -4.13 0.31 -10.78
N ALA A 370 -3.54 0.26 -9.58
CA ALA A 370 -2.18 0.77 -9.35
C ALA A 370 -1.14 -0.08 -10.09
N ALA A 371 -1.34 -1.41 -10.17
CA ALA A 371 -0.51 -2.30 -10.97
C ALA A 371 -0.68 -2.05 -12.48
N VAL A 372 -1.89 -1.73 -12.95
CA VAL A 372 -2.11 -1.26 -14.33
C VAL A 372 -1.34 0.03 -14.59
N GLN A 373 -1.40 1.00 -13.67
CA GLN A 373 -0.64 2.25 -13.78
C GLN A 373 0.87 2.01 -13.80
N ALA A 374 1.37 1.04 -13.02
CA ALA A 374 2.77 0.62 -13.07
C ALA A 374 3.14 0.10 -14.48
N GLY A 375 2.29 -0.74 -15.09
CA GLY A 375 2.45 -1.22 -16.46
C GLY A 375 2.47 -0.13 -17.53
N ILE A 376 1.71 0.96 -17.34
CA ILE A 376 1.73 2.13 -18.21
C ILE A 376 3.09 2.84 -18.10
N LEU A 377 3.64 2.96 -16.89
CA LEU A 377 4.94 3.62 -16.65
C LEU A 377 6.11 2.81 -17.20
N THR A 378 6.08 1.48 -17.10
CA THR A 378 7.12 0.60 -17.68
C THR A 378 7.02 0.48 -19.21
N GLY A 379 5.90 0.92 -19.80
CA GLY A 379 5.64 0.82 -21.22
C GLY A 379 5.23 -0.58 -21.69
N GLU A 380 4.88 -1.47 -20.76
CA GLU A 380 4.24 -2.76 -21.02
C GLU A 380 2.79 -2.58 -21.53
N LEU A 381 2.10 -1.55 -21.04
CA LEU A 381 0.74 -1.19 -21.44
C LEU A 381 0.72 0.16 -22.18
N ARG A 382 0.86 0.12 -23.51
CA ARG A 382 1.02 1.34 -24.34
C ARG A 382 -0.28 1.97 -24.83
N ASP A 383 -1.35 1.20 -24.85
CA ASP A 383 -2.65 1.63 -25.41
C ASP A 383 -3.56 2.30 -24.37
N LEU A 384 -3.07 2.50 -23.15
CA LEU A 384 -3.81 3.11 -22.05
C LEU A 384 -3.24 4.50 -21.73
N MET A 385 -4.12 5.49 -21.62
CA MET A 385 -3.78 6.85 -21.25
C MET A 385 -4.69 7.35 -20.14
N LEU A 386 -4.10 7.91 -19.09
CA LEU A 386 -4.82 8.48 -17.97
C LEU A 386 -4.69 10.02 -17.96
N ASN A 387 -5.83 10.70 -18.00
CA ASN A 387 -5.98 12.14 -17.78
C ASN A 387 -6.70 12.36 -16.44
N ASP A 388 -5.93 12.64 -15.39
CA ASP A 388 -6.46 12.95 -14.05
C ASP A 388 -6.64 14.47 -13.88
N VAL A 389 -7.22 14.89 -12.75
CA VAL A 389 -7.51 16.29 -12.42
C VAL A 389 -7.08 16.67 -11.01
N THR A 390 -6.90 17.97 -10.76
CA THR A 390 -6.74 18.47 -9.37
C THR A 390 -8.09 18.57 -8.66
N PRO A 391 -8.25 18.06 -7.42
CA PRO A 391 -9.54 18.01 -6.71
C PRO A 391 -10.01 19.36 -6.16
N LEU A 392 -9.09 20.32 -5.98
CA LEU A 392 -9.33 21.59 -5.33
C LEU A 392 -8.72 22.75 -6.11
N SER A 393 -9.38 23.90 -6.08
CA SER A 393 -8.89 25.10 -6.72
C SER A 393 -7.64 25.62 -6.01
N LEU A 394 -6.65 26.04 -6.79
CA LEU A 394 -5.42 26.67 -6.31
C LEU A 394 -5.41 28.14 -6.69
N GLY A 395 -4.98 28.95 -5.73
CA GLY A 395 -5.00 30.39 -5.87
C GLY A 395 -4.06 31.09 -4.91
N LEU A 396 -4.21 32.40 -4.86
CA LEU A 396 -3.42 33.28 -4.01
C LEU A 396 -4.25 34.34 -3.32
N GLU A 397 -3.80 34.76 -2.14
CA GLU A 397 -4.42 35.87 -1.42
C GLU A 397 -4.10 37.19 -2.13
N THR A 398 -5.13 38.00 -2.31
CA THR A 398 -5.03 39.35 -2.86
C THR A 398 -5.41 40.39 -1.80
N ILE A 399 -5.16 41.66 -2.11
CA ILE A 399 -5.52 42.79 -1.23
C ILE A 399 -6.99 42.69 -0.81
N GLY A 400 -7.26 42.78 0.49
CA GLY A 400 -8.61 42.62 1.04
C GLY A 400 -8.93 41.20 1.53
N GLY A 401 -7.95 40.28 1.53
CA GLY A 401 -8.11 38.94 2.09
C GLY A 401 -8.96 38.01 1.21
N VAL A 402 -9.04 38.29 -0.10
CA VAL A 402 -9.82 37.52 -1.07
C VAL A 402 -8.91 36.55 -1.82
N MET A 403 -9.35 35.31 -2.00
CA MET A 403 -8.66 34.31 -2.80
C MET A 403 -8.92 34.56 -4.30
N LYS A 404 -7.85 34.75 -5.07
CA LYS A 404 -7.91 34.72 -6.53
C LYS A 404 -7.51 33.32 -7.02
N VAL A 405 -8.45 32.61 -7.62
CA VAL A 405 -8.22 31.28 -8.20
C VAL A 405 -7.45 31.40 -9.52
N LEU A 406 -6.37 30.62 -9.66
CA LEU A 406 -5.56 30.53 -10.88
C LEU A 406 -5.78 29.21 -11.61
N ILE A 407 -5.88 28.12 -10.85
CA ILE A 407 -6.21 26.79 -11.37
C ILE A 407 -7.50 26.35 -10.68
N PRO A 408 -8.65 26.36 -11.38
CA PRO A 408 -9.90 25.84 -10.84
C PRO A 408 -9.80 24.34 -10.54
N ARG A 409 -10.60 23.85 -9.57
CA ARG A 409 -10.78 22.41 -9.36
C ARG A 409 -11.23 21.70 -10.63
N ASN A 410 -10.95 20.40 -10.71
CA ASN A 410 -11.18 19.54 -11.87
C ASN A 410 -10.42 19.96 -13.14
N THR A 411 -9.41 20.83 -13.04
CA THR A 411 -8.49 21.08 -14.16
C THR A 411 -7.61 19.86 -14.37
N SER A 412 -7.50 19.38 -15.61
CA SER A 412 -6.64 18.26 -15.97
C SER A 412 -5.17 18.51 -15.63
N ILE A 413 -4.48 17.51 -15.09
CA ILE A 413 -3.07 17.56 -14.72
C ILE A 413 -2.24 16.62 -15.61
N PRO A 414 -0.96 16.95 -15.89
CA PRO A 414 -0.21 18.12 -15.43
C PRO A 414 -0.66 19.43 -16.10
N VAL A 415 -0.52 20.56 -15.41
CA VAL A 415 -0.93 21.87 -15.92
C VAL A 415 -0.05 22.99 -15.38
N ARG A 416 0.19 24.00 -16.23
CA ARG A 416 0.81 25.27 -15.85
C ARG A 416 -0.14 26.43 -16.11
N LYS A 417 -0.36 27.28 -15.11
CA LYS A 417 -1.07 28.56 -15.25
C LYS A 417 -0.24 29.68 -14.64
N SER A 418 -0.28 30.85 -15.27
CA SER A 418 0.41 32.04 -14.74
C SER A 418 -0.48 33.25 -14.83
N ASP A 419 -0.35 34.15 -13.86
CA ASP A 419 -1.04 35.43 -13.85
C ASP A 419 -0.10 36.56 -13.39
N LEU A 420 -0.44 37.79 -13.74
CA LEU A 420 0.33 38.98 -13.44
C LEU A 420 -0.24 39.70 -12.22
N PHE A 421 0.66 40.01 -11.30
CA PHE A 421 0.42 40.76 -10.07
C PHE A 421 1.34 41.98 -10.00
N SER A 422 1.04 42.87 -9.07
CA SER A 422 1.82 44.07 -8.85
C SER A 422 1.84 44.46 -7.37
N THR A 423 2.63 45.47 -7.04
CA THR A 423 2.77 45.98 -5.68
C THR A 423 1.49 46.67 -5.19
N SER A 424 1.18 46.50 -3.90
CA SER A 424 0.07 47.12 -3.20
C SER A 424 0.39 48.53 -2.69
N GLU A 425 1.68 48.88 -2.62
CA GLU A 425 2.17 50.18 -2.14
C GLU A 425 3.25 50.77 -3.07
N ALA A 426 3.45 52.09 -2.99
CA ALA A 426 4.51 52.77 -3.72
C ALA A 426 5.88 52.46 -3.09
N ASN A 427 6.91 52.28 -3.93
CA ASN A 427 8.28 51.94 -3.52
C ASN A 427 8.40 50.64 -2.70
N GLN A 428 7.42 49.74 -2.81
CA GLN A 428 7.43 48.43 -2.18
C GLN A 428 8.59 47.59 -2.75
N SER A 429 9.52 47.18 -1.88
CA SER A 429 10.76 46.48 -2.25
C SER A 429 10.62 44.95 -2.26
N SER A 430 9.50 44.41 -1.79
CA SER A 430 9.21 42.98 -1.81
C SER A 430 7.70 42.71 -1.92
N VAL A 431 7.33 41.62 -2.59
CA VAL A 431 5.94 41.13 -2.68
C VAL A 431 5.86 39.79 -1.95
N GLU A 432 4.89 39.67 -1.04
CA GLU A 432 4.55 38.41 -0.38
C GLU A 432 3.52 37.66 -1.22
N ILE A 433 3.79 36.39 -1.52
CA ILE A 433 2.92 35.46 -2.22
C ILE A 433 2.41 34.47 -1.19
N HIS A 434 1.10 34.50 -0.93
CA HIS A 434 0.42 33.54 -0.07
C HIS A 434 -0.43 32.61 -0.93
N VAL A 435 -0.05 31.33 -0.95
CA VAL A 435 -0.66 30.29 -1.79
C VAL A 435 -1.73 29.56 -0.98
N LEU A 436 -2.90 29.37 -1.59
CA LEU A 436 -4.06 28.74 -0.95
C LEU A 436 -4.68 27.65 -1.83
N GLN A 437 -5.35 26.71 -1.17
CA GLN A 437 -6.16 25.68 -1.77
C GLN A 437 -7.58 25.69 -1.16
N GLY A 438 -8.60 25.69 -2.00
CA GLY A 438 -9.99 25.63 -1.56
C GLY A 438 -10.95 26.43 -2.43
N GLU A 439 -12.23 26.38 -2.06
CA GLU A 439 -13.36 26.89 -2.86
C GLU A 439 -14.03 28.12 -2.24
N ARG A 440 -13.51 28.61 -1.12
CA ARG A 440 -14.09 29.73 -0.38
C ARG A 440 -13.57 31.05 -0.96
N GLN A 441 -14.38 32.10 -0.89
CA GLN A 441 -13.99 33.41 -1.44
C GLN A 441 -12.93 34.11 -0.58
N MET A 442 -13.02 33.97 0.75
CA MET A 442 -12.10 34.59 1.68
C MET A 442 -10.88 33.70 1.89
N ALA A 443 -9.69 34.28 1.88
CA ALA A 443 -8.43 33.55 2.04
C ALA A 443 -8.37 32.80 3.39
N VAL A 444 -8.89 33.40 4.46
CA VAL A 444 -8.93 32.80 5.81
C VAL A 444 -9.76 31.52 5.91
N ASP A 445 -10.70 31.31 4.98
CA ASP A 445 -11.58 30.13 4.96
C ASP A 445 -11.01 28.99 4.10
N ASN A 446 -9.84 29.19 3.49
CA ASN A 446 -9.18 28.21 2.64
C ASN A 446 -7.92 27.68 3.30
N LYS A 447 -7.43 26.53 2.84
CA LYS A 447 -6.20 25.95 3.34
C LYS A 447 -5.01 26.77 2.82
N SER A 448 -4.26 27.37 3.74
CA SER A 448 -2.95 27.94 3.42
C SER A 448 -1.97 26.81 3.09
N LEU A 449 -1.31 26.91 1.93
CA LEU A 449 -0.27 25.97 1.54
C LEU A 449 1.14 26.51 1.79
N GLY A 450 1.29 27.84 1.88
CA GLY A 450 2.57 28.46 2.19
C GLY A 450 2.65 29.93 1.83
N ARG A 451 3.65 30.62 2.38
CA ARG A 451 3.96 32.02 2.09
C ARG A 451 5.43 32.17 1.74
N PHE A 452 5.72 32.94 0.71
CA PHE A 452 7.09 33.30 0.36
C PHE A 452 7.19 34.70 -0.20
N ARG A 453 8.38 35.31 -0.10
CA ARG A 453 8.60 36.71 -0.48
C ARG A 453 9.54 36.81 -1.67
N LEU A 454 9.10 37.48 -2.72
CA LEU A 454 9.98 37.94 -3.79
C LEU A 454 10.55 39.29 -3.38
N SER A 455 11.84 39.31 -3.03
CA SER A 455 12.53 40.51 -2.56
C SER A 455 13.35 41.19 -3.67
N GLY A 456 13.62 42.47 -3.49
CA GLY A 456 14.48 43.24 -4.39
C GLY A 456 13.74 43.78 -5.61
N ILE A 457 12.47 44.15 -5.45
CA ILE A 457 11.70 44.87 -6.45
C ILE A 457 12.19 46.33 -6.50
N PRO A 458 12.50 46.88 -7.68
CA PRO A 458 12.93 48.28 -7.80
C PRO A 458 11.85 49.26 -7.30
N PRO A 459 12.23 50.39 -6.68
CA PRO A 459 11.28 51.42 -6.28
C PRO A 459 10.49 51.94 -7.48
N ALA A 460 9.16 51.74 -7.45
CA ALA A 460 8.25 52.20 -8.48
C ALA A 460 6.89 52.59 -7.86
N PRO A 461 6.06 53.40 -8.55
CA PRO A 461 4.69 53.64 -8.12
C PRO A 461 3.90 52.34 -7.96
N ARG A 462 2.87 52.37 -7.10
CA ARG A 462 1.95 51.25 -6.90
C ARG A 462 1.39 50.78 -8.25
N GLY A 463 1.37 49.47 -8.50
CA GLY A 463 0.78 48.90 -9.72
C GLY A 463 1.71 48.86 -10.94
N VAL A 464 2.94 49.36 -10.84
CA VAL A 464 3.91 49.38 -11.94
C VAL A 464 4.75 48.09 -12.03
N PRO A 465 5.32 47.54 -10.94
CA PRO A 465 6.07 46.29 -11.01
C PRO A 465 5.23 45.14 -11.57
N GLN A 466 5.81 44.30 -12.43
CA GLN A 466 5.11 43.17 -13.05
C GLN A 466 5.62 41.86 -12.47
N VAL A 467 4.96 41.37 -11.43
CA VAL A 467 5.28 40.09 -10.79
C VAL A 467 4.43 39.00 -11.42
N GLN A 468 5.02 38.16 -12.27
CA GLN A 468 4.35 36.99 -12.82
C GLN A 468 4.43 35.84 -11.83
N VAL A 469 3.29 35.36 -11.36
CA VAL A 469 3.22 34.16 -10.51
C VAL A 469 2.73 33.00 -11.37
N SER A 470 3.50 31.90 -11.41
CA SER A 470 3.18 30.66 -12.12
C SER A 470 2.95 29.53 -11.13
N PHE A 471 1.88 28.77 -11.37
CA PHE A 471 1.51 27.55 -10.68
C PHE A 471 1.72 26.40 -11.67
N ASP A 472 2.54 25.45 -11.30
CA ASP A 472 2.85 24.24 -12.05
C ASP A 472 2.39 23.04 -11.20
N ILE A 473 1.43 22.25 -11.69
CA ILE A 473 1.00 20.99 -11.07
C ILE A 473 1.52 19.83 -11.92
N ASP A 474 2.21 18.89 -11.31
CA ASP A 474 2.75 17.71 -11.98
C ASP A 474 1.72 16.56 -12.11
N ALA A 475 2.16 15.41 -12.64
CA ALA A 475 1.31 14.23 -12.80
C ALA A 475 0.99 13.49 -11.48
N ASN A 476 1.64 13.84 -10.37
CA ASN A 476 1.35 13.36 -9.01
C ASN A 476 0.36 14.29 -8.27
N GLY A 477 0.04 15.43 -8.86
CA GLY A 477 -0.78 16.47 -8.23
C GLY A 477 0.00 17.38 -7.28
N LEU A 478 1.34 17.38 -7.33
CA LEU A 478 2.19 18.21 -6.48
C LEU A 478 2.36 19.62 -7.06
N LEU A 479 2.30 20.63 -6.20
CA LEU A 479 2.34 22.04 -6.61
C LEU A 479 3.74 22.66 -6.51
N GLN A 480 4.21 23.24 -7.61
CA GLN A 480 5.34 24.17 -7.63
C GLN A 480 4.86 25.58 -7.96
N VAL A 481 5.24 26.57 -7.15
CA VAL A 481 4.91 27.97 -7.37
C VAL A 481 6.17 28.79 -7.61
N SER A 482 6.17 29.61 -8.66
CA SER A 482 7.26 30.54 -8.94
C SER A 482 6.73 31.95 -9.14
N ALA A 483 7.45 32.93 -8.61
CA ALA A 483 7.21 34.35 -8.79
C ALA A 483 8.41 34.98 -9.49
N THR A 484 8.18 35.63 -10.62
CA THR A 484 9.22 36.28 -11.42
C THR A 484 8.86 37.74 -11.64
N ASP A 485 9.73 38.66 -11.25
CA ASP A 485 9.63 40.06 -11.66
C ASP A 485 10.08 40.17 -13.12
N ARG A 486 9.15 40.50 -14.02
CA ARG A 486 9.40 40.62 -15.46
C ARG A 486 10.32 41.77 -15.83
N THR A 487 10.48 42.76 -14.96
CA THR A 487 11.35 43.92 -15.24
C THR A 487 12.81 43.63 -14.93
N THR A 488 13.08 42.88 -13.86
CA THR A 488 14.46 42.56 -13.43
C THR A 488 14.90 41.15 -13.80
N GLY A 489 13.97 40.26 -14.18
CA GLY A 489 14.23 38.84 -14.38
C GLY A 489 14.45 38.06 -13.08
N ARG A 490 14.36 38.72 -11.92
CA ARG A 490 14.51 38.05 -10.62
C ARG A 490 13.37 37.07 -10.41
N GLN A 491 13.71 35.86 -10.03
CA GLN A 491 12.77 34.79 -9.75
C GLN A 491 12.98 34.28 -8.33
N GLN A 492 11.87 33.99 -7.67
CA GLN A 492 11.83 33.18 -6.47
C GLN A 492 10.83 32.05 -6.70
N SER A 493 11.24 30.82 -6.45
CA SER A 493 10.35 29.67 -6.54
C SER A 493 10.34 28.94 -5.21
N VAL A 494 9.18 28.39 -4.89
CA VAL A 494 8.99 27.48 -3.77
C VAL A 494 8.28 26.26 -4.33
N SER A 495 8.92 25.10 -4.18
CA SER A 495 8.16 23.87 -4.21
C SER A 495 7.31 23.90 -2.95
N ILE A 496 6.00 24.00 -3.11
CA ILE A 496 5.09 23.89 -1.98
C ILE A 496 5.10 22.39 -1.68
N GLN A 497 6.12 21.94 -0.95
CA GLN A 497 6.09 20.66 -0.27
C GLN A 497 5.22 20.95 0.95
N GLY A 498 3.90 20.76 0.79
CA GLY A 498 2.94 21.02 1.86
C GLY A 498 3.46 20.36 3.13
N GLY A 499 3.66 21.18 4.17
CA GLY A 499 4.44 20.85 5.36
C GLY A 499 4.30 19.40 5.77
N SER A 500 5.23 18.57 5.26
CA SER A 500 5.34 17.19 5.68
C SER A 500 5.58 17.23 7.18
N ASN A 501 4.98 16.29 7.89
CA ASN A 501 5.22 16.14 9.32
C ASN A 501 6.70 15.89 9.65
N LEU A 502 7.52 15.60 8.62
CA LEU A 502 8.94 15.34 8.68
C LEU A 502 9.73 16.30 7.79
N SER A 503 10.81 16.86 8.32
CA SER A 503 11.84 17.56 7.56
C SER A 503 12.77 16.59 6.82
N GLU A 504 13.48 17.05 5.78
CA GLU A 504 14.48 16.23 5.07
C GLU A 504 15.58 15.70 5.99
N GLU A 505 15.97 16.48 7.02
CA GLU A 505 16.92 16.06 8.05
C GLU A 505 16.34 14.92 8.91
N GLU A 506 15.08 15.03 9.34
CA GLU A 506 14.39 13.96 10.06
C GLU A 506 14.21 12.71 9.19
N ILE A 507 13.83 12.84 7.92
CA ILE A 507 13.70 11.71 6.99
C ILE A 507 15.04 10.98 6.87
N THR A 508 16.12 11.71 6.61
CA THR A 508 17.47 11.11 6.46
C THR A 508 17.88 10.38 7.72
N LYS A 509 17.69 11.01 8.89
CA LYS A 509 17.97 10.40 10.19
C LYS A 509 17.13 9.13 10.43
N LEU A 510 15.83 9.16 10.11
CA LEU A 510 14.94 8.01 10.26
C LEU A 510 15.32 6.86 9.34
N ILE A 511 15.77 7.14 8.12
CA ILE A 511 16.30 6.12 7.19
C ILE A 511 17.56 5.48 7.78
N GLU A 512 18.51 6.28 8.27
CA GLU A 512 19.72 5.77 8.93
C GLU A 512 19.39 4.91 10.16
N GLU A 513 18.46 5.36 11.01
CA GLU A 513 17.97 4.58 12.15
C GLU A 513 17.29 3.27 11.72
N ALA A 514 16.50 3.30 10.65
CA ALA A 514 15.82 2.13 10.11
C ALA A 514 16.81 1.10 9.55
N ASP A 515 17.87 1.54 8.87
CA ASP A 515 18.92 0.66 8.34
C ASP A 515 19.73 -0.01 9.46
N LEU A 516 20.06 0.76 10.51
CA LEU A 516 20.70 0.22 11.71
C LEU A 516 19.82 -0.84 12.39
N LYS A 517 18.54 -0.53 12.62
CA LYS A 517 17.59 -1.49 13.23
C LYS A 517 17.36 -2.70 12.34
N ALA A 518 17.22 -2.53 11.02
CA ALA A 518 17.08 -3.65 10.09
C ALA A 518 18.31 -4.58 10.11
N SER A 519 19.51 -4.06 10.40
CA SER A 519 20.70 -4.90 10.61
C SER A 519 20.64 -5.69 11.91
N GLU A 520 20.14 -5.07 13.00
CA GLU A 520 19.96 -5.71 14.29
C GLU A 520 18.85 -6.78 14.26
N ASP A 521 17.73 -6.47 13.61
CA ASP A 521 16.59 -7.38 13.43
C ASP A 521 16.98 -8.57 12.56
N ARG A 522 17.77 -8.36 11.49
CA ARG A 522 18.36 -9.45 10.71
C ARG A 522 19.25 -10.34 11.56
N ARG A 523 20.06 -9.75 12.46
CA ARG A 523 20.91 -10.52 13.38
C ARG A 523 20.06 -11.34 14.34
N LYS A 524 19.10 -10.73 15.03
CA LYS A 524 18.17 -11.42 15.95
C LYS A 524 17.38 -12.54 15.26
N ARG A 525 16.89 -12.30 14.04
CA ARG A 525 16.19 -13.32 13.25
C ARG A 525 17.10 -14.49 12.90
N ALA A 526 18.34 -14.23 12.47
CA ALA A 526 19.32 -15.29 12.22
C ALA A 526 19.64 -16.09 13.50
N GLU A 527 19.72 -15.44 14.66
CA GLU A 527 19.89 -16.10 15.96
C GLU A 527 18.70 -17.02 16.30
N ILE A 528 17.46 -16.55 16.09
CA ILE A 528 16.24 -17.34 16.32
C ILE A 528 16.16 -18.53 15.35
N ASP A 529 16.43 -18.31 14.06
CA ASP A 529 16.40 -19.37 13.04
C ASP A 529 17.45 -20.46 13.33
N ARG A 530 18.64 -20.07 13.81
CA ARG A 530 19.67 -21.00 14.29
C ARG A 530 19.17 -21.86 15.45
N ARG A 531 18.55 -21.25 16.48
CA ARG A 531 17.97 -22.00 17.60
C ARG A 531 16.85 -22.95 17.15
N ASN A 532 15.95 -22.48 16.30
CA ASN A 532 14.84 -23.31 15.78
C ASN A 532 15.34 -24.50 14.96
N ARG A 533 16.37 -24.30 14.12
CA ARG A 533 17.03 -25.39 13.37
C ARG A 533 17.65 -26.43 14.31
N ALA A 534 18.37 -25.98 15.33
CA ALA A 534 18.97 -26.87 16.32
C ALA A 534 17.91 -27.66 17.11
N GLN A 535 16.84 -27.01 17.58
CA GLN A 535 15.72 -27.68 18.27
C GLN A 535 15.02 -28.71 17.39
N THR A 536 14.80 -28.39 16.11
CA THR A 536 14.22 -29.33 15.14
C THR A 536 15.11 -30.55 14.96
N LEU A 537 16.42 -30.35 14.82
CA LEU A 537 17.40 -31.43 14.67
C LEU A 537 17.47 -32.32 15.93
N VAL A 538 17.43 -31.73 17.13
CA VAL A 538 17.36 -32.48 18.39
C VAL A 538 16.13 -33.40 18.40
N ALA A 539 14.94 -32.87 18.09
CA ALA A 539 13.71 -33.67 18.05
C ALA A 539 13.77 -34.82 17.03
N GLN A 540 14.39 -34.57 15.86
CA GLN A 540 14.65 -35.60 14.85
C GLN A 540 15.63 -36.66 15.37
N ALA A 541 16.73 -36.25 16.01
CA ALA A 541 17.74 -37.12 16.55
C ALA A 541 17.17 -38.04 17.64
N GLU A 542 16.37 -37.49 18.56
CA GLU A 542 15.68 -38.26 19.60
C GLU A 542 14.73 -39.29 19.00
N ARG A 543 13.94 -38.92 17.97
CA ARG A 543 13.07 -39.87 17.28
C ARG A 543 13.89 -40.98 16.65
N ARG A 544 14.99 -40.63 15.99
CA ARG A 544 15.82 -41.61 15.29
C ARG A 544 16.52 -42.58 16.22
N LEU A 545 16.99 -42.10 17.39
CA LEU A 545 17.52 -42.96 18.44
C LEU A 545 16.47 -43.95 18.95
N ARG A 546 15.24 -43.48 19.21
CA ARG A 546 14.13 -44.38 19.60
C ARG A 546 13.87 -45.46 18.54
N ASP A 547 13.80 -45.09 17.27
CA ASP A 547 13.59 -46.03 16.17
C ASP A 547 14.75 -47.05 16.07
N ALA A 548 15.99 -46.58 16.19
CA ALA A 548 17.18 -47.44 16.14
C ALA A 548 17.21 -48.45 17.30
N SER A 549 16.82 -48.04 18.52
CA SER A 549 16.72 -48.93 19.67
C SER A 549 15.60 -49.97 19.52
N LEU A 550 14.50 -49.63 18.85
CA LEU A 550 13.43 -50.57 18.52
C LEU A 550 13.83 -51.58 17.44
N GLU A 551 14.56 -51.14 16.42
CA GLU A 551 14.98 -51.98 15.28
C GLU A 551 16.13 -52.92 15.63
N LEU A 552 17.18 -52.42 16.31
CA LEU A 552 18.40 -53.18 16.55
C LEU A 552 18.55 -53.69 18.00
N GLY A 553 17.59 -53.37 18.87
CA GLY A 553 17.67 -53.60 20.30
C GLY A 553 18.70 -52.69 21.01
N PRO A 554 18.79 -52.76 22.34
CA PRO A 554 19.62 -51.86 23.16
C PRO A 554 21.13 -51.99 22.96
N TYR A 555 21.60 -53.01 22.22
CA TYR A 555 23.03 -53.27 21.99
C TYR A 555 23.43 -53.15 20.50
N GLY A 556 22.49 -52.82 19.62
CA GLY A 556 22.74 -52.65 18.19
C GLY A 556 23.28 -51.27 17.88
N ALA A 557 24.34 -51.19 17.05
CA ALA A 557 25.00 -49.93 16.68
C ALA A 557 25.38 -49.03 17.89
N GLU A 558 25.73 -49.64 19.03
CA GLU A 558 25.94 -48.95 20.33
C GLU A 558 26.93 -47.78 20.23
N ARG A 559 28.01 -47.93 19.44
CA ARG A 559 28.99 -46.85 19.23
C ARG A 559 28.38 -45.64 18.52
N GLN A 560 27.54 -45.87 17.52
CA GLN A 560 26.86 -44.81 16.76
C GLN A 560 25.73 -44.19 17.57
N GLN A 561 24.96 -44.99 18.32
CA GLN A 561 23.92 -44.49 19.21
C GLN A 561 24.51 -43.57 20.29
N ARG A 562 25.57 -43.99 20.99
CA ARG A 562 26.28 -43.14 21.97
C ARG A 562 26.85 -41.85 21.35
N SER A 563 27.35 -41.92 20.13
CA SER A 563 27.86 -40.73 19.42
C SER A 563 26.76 -39.70 19.16
N VAL A 564 25.55 -40.16 18.81
CA VAL A 564 24.39 -39.28 18.62
C VAL A 564 23.90 -38.74 19.96
N GLU A 565 23.83 -39.57 21.01
CA GLU A 565 23.41 -39.15 22.36
C GLU A 565 24.32 -38.05 22.94
N MET A 566 25.65 -38.18 22.77
CA MET A 566 26.61 -37.17 23.21
C MET A 566 26.41 -35.86 22.44
N ALA A 567 26.42 -35.91 21.11
CA ALA A 567 26.24 -34.70 20.29
C ALA A 567 24.87 -34.04 20.51
N LEU A 568 23.83 -34.83 20.79
CA LEU A 568 22.49 -34.34 21.11
C LEU A 568 22.48 -33.58 22.43
N ARG A 569 23.16 -34.12 23.45
CA ARG A 569 23.31 -33.46 24.74
C ARG A 569 24.09 -32.16 24.61
N ASP A 570 25.18 -32.15 23.85
CA ASP A 570 25.99 -30.96 23.61
C ASP A 570 25.15 -29.84 22.96
N VAL A 571 24.33 -30.18 21.96
CA VAL A 571 23.39 -29.21 21.35
C VAL A 571 22.33 -28.72 22.35
N GLN A 572 21.78 -29.60 23.20
CA GLN A 572 20.80 -29.21 24.22
C GLN A 572 21.41 -28.29 25.30
N ASP A 573 22.63 -28.60 25.75
CA ASP A 573 23.35 -27.82 26.76
C ASP A 573 23.71 -26.43 26.19
N LEU A 574 24.15 -26.35 24.92
CA LEU A 574 24.43 -25.07 24.24
C LEU A 574 23.16 -24.24 23.98
N LEU A 575 22.04 -24.88 23.65
CA LEU A 575 20.74 -24.21 23.55
C LEU A 575 20.27 -23.64 24.90
N ALA A 576 20.59 -24.32 26.00
CA ALA A 576 20.25 -23.85 27.35
C ALA A 576 21.21 -22.75 27.85
N ALA A 577 22.48 -22.79 27.44
CA ALA A 577 23.51 -21.81 27.78
C ALA A 577 23.48 -20.54 26.91
N ASP A 578 22.69 -20.56 25.84
CA ASP A 578 22.55 -19.47 24.87
C ASP A 578 23.82 -19.13 24.05
N ASP A 579 24.71 -20.10 23.88
CA ASP A 579 25.96 -19.92 23.12
C ASP A 579 25.78 -20.27 21.65
N LEU A 580 25.43 -19.25 20.86
CA LEU A 580 25.14 -19.39 19.43
C LEU A 580 26.38 -19.64 18.56
N VAL A 581 27.59 -19.34 19.06
CA VAL A 581 28.84 -19.50 18.30
C VAL A 581 29.25 -20.97 18.28
N GLU A 582 29.20 -21.63 19.44
CA GLU A 582 29.53 -23.05 19.54
C GLU A 582 28.36 -23.94 19.06
N LEU A 583 27.12 -23.44 19.09
CA LEU A 583 25.93 -24.17 18.66
C LEU A 583 26.01 -24.66 17.21
N GLU A 584 26.51 -23.86 16.26
CA GLU A 584 26.60 -24.28 14.85
C GLU A 584 27.56 -25.46 14.66
N LEU A 585 28.66 -25.48 15.42
CA LEU A 585 29.62 -26.58 15.37
C LEU A 585 29.00 -27.85 15.96
N ALA A 586 28.31 -27.75 17.10
CA ALA A 586 27.62 -28.88 17.72
C ALA A 586 26.47 -29.42 16.85
N VAL A 587 25.71 -28.53 16.19
CA VAL A 587 24.68 -28.93 15.21
C VAL A 587 25.30 -29.72 14.05
N SER A 588 26.44 -29.28 13.53
CA SER A 588 27.15 -29.99 12.46
C SER A 588 27.63 -31.37 12.92
N GLN A 589 28.15 -31.47 14.15
CA GLN A 589 28.57 -32.74 14.75
C GLN A 589 27.38 -33.70 14.97
N LEU A 590 26.23 -33.19 15.40
CA LEU A 590 25.02 -33.99 15.55
C LEU A 590 24.51 -34.52 14.19
N GLN A 591 24.56 -33.70 13.14
CA GLN A 591 24.23 -34.13 11.78
C GLN A 591 25.17 -35.26 11.30
N GLU A 592 26.47 -35.12 11.52
CA GLU A 592 27.45 -36.16 11.15
C GLU A 592 27.22 -37.46 11.92
N ALA A 593 26.95 -37.37 13.23
CA ALA A 593 26.63 -38.53 14.06
C ALA A 593 25.35 -39.23 13.57
N LEU A 594 24.30 -38.47 13.23
CA LEU A 594 23.05 -39.00 12.68
C LEU A 594 23.27 -39.69 11.33
N PHE A 595 24.08 -39.10 10.45
CA PHE A 595 24.45 -39.72 9.18
C PHE A 595 25.18 -41.05 9.40
N GLY A 596 26.12 -41.09 10.34
CA GLY A 596 26.82 -42.30 10.75
C GLY A 596 25.88 -43.41 11.25
N LEU A 597 24.91 -43.05 12.10
CA LEU A 597 23.89 -43.97 12.59
C LEU A 597 22.98 -44.50 11.47
N ASN A 598 22.52 -43.62 10.59
CA ASN A 598 21.67 -43.98 9.44
C ASN A 598 22.37 -44.92 8.47
N ARG A 599 23.64 -44.65 8.14
CA ARG A 599 24.45 -45.51 7.28
C ARG A 599 24.62 -46.90 7.88
N ARG A 600 24.79 -46.99 9.20
CA ARG A 600 24.90 -48.26 9.91
C ARG A 600 23.58 -49.04 9.85
N LEU A 601 22.47 -48.40 10.16
CA LEU A 601 21.12 -48.99 10.06
C LEU A 601 20.83 -49.53 8.66
N GLN A 602 21.15 -48.78 7.61
CA GLN A 602 20.99 -49.22 6.22
C GLN A 602 21.88 -50.42 5.87
N SER A 603 23.12 -50.45 6.38
CA SER A 603 24.03 -51.57 6.14
C SER A 603 23.56 -52.87 6.81
N GLU A 604 22.91 -52.78 7.97
CA GLU A 604 22.36 -53.94 8.68
C GLU A 604 21.06 -54.43 8.02
N ARG A 605 20.21 -53.53 7.52
CA ARG A 605 19.04 -53.89 6.69
C ARG A 605 19.42 -54.62 5.39
N LYS A 606 20.54 -54.25 4.76
CA LYS A 606 21.07 -54.97 3.58
C LYS A 606 21.67 -56.34 3.92
N ALA A 607 22.14 -56.54 5.16
CA ALA A 607 22.68 -57.83 5.61
C ALA A 607 21.58 -58.86 5.95
N GLU A 608 20.37 -58.42 6.29
CA GLU A 608 19.22 -59.30 6.55
C GLU A 608 18.45 -59.77 5.30
N GLN A 609 18.70 -59.19 4.11
CA GLN A 609 18.07 -59.64 2.87
C GLN A 609 18.94 -60.63 2.09
N GLY A 610 18.94 -61.89 2.55
CA GLY A 610 19.28 -63.06 1.73
C GLY A 610 18.12 -63.48 0.78
N PRO A 611 18.39 -64.25 -0.29
CA PRO A 611 17.62 -64.24 -1.54
C PRO A 611 16.34 -65.10 -1.50
N LEU A 612 15.36 -64.77 -0.66
CA LEU A 612 14.06 -65.45 -0.62
C LEU A 612 12.92 -64.51 -0.20
N GLN A 613 12.73 -63.40 -0.93
CA GLN A 613 11.51 -62.59 -0.78
C GLN A 613 11.08 -61.87 -2.07
N GLY A 614 11.39 -62.45 -3.24
CA GLY A 614 11.02 -61.89 -4.56
C GLY A 614 9.52 -61.96 -4.93
N LEU A 615 8.61 -62.23 -3.98
CA LEU A 615 7.18 -62.47 -4.28
C LEU A 615 6.19 -61.71 -3.39
N LYS A 616 6.64 -60.77 -2.54
CA LYS A 616 5.74 -59.88 -1.76
C LYS A 616 5.75 -58.40 -2.15
N ASN A 617 6.57 -58.00 -3.13
CA ASN A 617 6.72 -56.58 -3.50
C ASN A 617 5.67 -56.04 -4.50
N THR A 618 4.67 -56.82 -4.88
CA THR A 618 3.57 -56.34 -5.75
C THR A 618 2.34 -55.84 -5.00
N LEU A 619 2.36 -55.80 -3.67
CA LEU A 619 1.27 -55.25 -2.84
C LEU A 619 1.72 -54.12 -1.89
N GLY A 620 3.01 -53.81 -1.81
CA GLY A 620 3.55 -52.71 -1.00
C GLY A 620 3.69 -51.39 -1.77
N SER A 621 3.65 -51.40 -3.10
CA SER A 621 3.96 -50.24 -3.95
C SER A 621 2.87 -49.17 -4.04
N LEU A 622 1.94 -49.13 -3.08
CA LEU A 622 0.91 -48.10 -2.97
C LEU A 622 1.05 -47.23 -1.71
N LYS A 623 1.98 -47.58 -0.81
CA LYS A 623 2.28 -46.77 0.39
C LYS A 623 3.56 -45.93 0.25
N ASP A 624 4.48 -46.36 -0.62
CA ASP A 624 5.77 -45.68 -0.85
C ASP A 624 5.70 -44.57 -1.92
N GLU A 625 4.60 -44.45 -2.68
CA GLU A 625 4.36 -43.30 -3.59
C GLU A 625 3.77 -42.06 -2.88
N LEU A 626 3.45 -42.15 -1.59
CA LEU A 626 2.93 -41.03 -0.79
C LEU A 626 3.96 -40.37 0.12
N PHE A 627 5.19 -40.91 0.19
CA PHE A 627 6.24 -40.41 1.08
C PHE A 627 7.66 -40.52 0.48
N ALA A 628 7.80 -40.50 -0.85
CA ALA A 628 9.11 -40.37 -1.49
C ALA A 628 9.52 -38.88 -1.50
N ASP A 629 10.73 -38.66 -1.03
CA ASP A 629 11.39 -37.39 -0.73
C ASP A 629 11.46 -36.39 -1.90
N ASP A 630 11.25 -35.12 -1.58
CA ASP A 630 11.75 -33.98 -2.35
C ASP A 630 13.28 -33.91 -2.26
N ASP A 631 13.87 -33.71 -3.43
CA ASP A 631 15.25 -33.38 -3.80
C ASP A 631 16.22 -32.93 -2.68
N TRP A 632 17.27 -33.72 -2.47
CA TRP A 632 18.41 -33.40 -1.59
C TRP A 632 19.76 -33.25 -2.31
N ASP A 633 19.78 -32.84 -3.58
CA ASP A 633 21.04 -32.82 -4.37
C ASP A 633 21.48 -31.47 -4.98
N ASP A 634 20.94 -30.30 -4.57
CA ASP A 634 21.38 -29.00 -5.16
C ASP A 634 22.00 -27.96 -4.20
N TRP A 635 22.29 -28.28 -2.94
CA TRP A 635 22.77 -27.27 -1.97
C TRP A 635 24.26 -27.33 -1.58
N ASN A 636 25.06 -28.19 -2.21
CA ASN A 636 26.50 -28.23 -1.98
C ASN A 636 27.31 -27.75 -3.19
N ARG A 637 27.19 -26.45 -3.50
CA ARG A 637 28.24 -25.70 -4.21
C ARG A 637 28.83 -24.64 -3.28
N PRO A 638 30.14 -24.66 -2.99
CA PRO A 638 30.77 -23.56 -2.27
C PRO A 638 30.94 -22.39 -3.23
N GLY A 639 30.14 -21.32 -3.05
CA GLY A 639 30.32 -20.08 -3.82
C GLY A 639 29.12 -19.15 -4.02
N SER A 640 27.98 -19.35 -3.36
CA SER A 640 26.84 -18.42 -3.48
C SER A 640 26.54 -17.72 -2.16
N ASP A 641 27.21 -16.59 -1.92
CA ASP A 641 26.67 -15.56 -1.03
C ASP A 641 25.72 -14.69 -1.88
N PRO A 642 24.39 -14.66 -1.62
CA PRO A 642 23.45 -13.87 -2.41
C PRO A 642 23.62 -12.35 -2.24
N TRP A 643 24.50 -11.89 -1.35
CA TRP A 643 24.58 -10.48 -0.94
C TRP A 643 25.93 -9.80 -1.20
N ALA A 644 26.84 -10.43 -1.94
CA ALA A 644 28.10 -9.80 -2.34
C ALA A 644 27.96 -9.01 -3.65
N ALA A 645 28.25 -7.70 -3.61
CA ALA A 645 28.33 -6.85 -4.80
C ALA A 645 29.44 -7.34 -5.77
N PRO A 646 29.23 -7.37 -7.10
CA PRO A 646 30.22 -7.90 -8.02
C PRO A 646 31.39 -6.91 -8.22
N PRO A 647 32.65 -7.38 -8.22
CA PRO A 647 33.78 -6.54 -8.58
C PRO A 647 33.84 -6.35 -10.10
N SER A 648 34.03 -5.11 -10.53
CA SER A 648 34.39 -4.81 -11.92
C SER A 648 35.77 -5.39 -12.24
N ARG A 649 35.94 -6.03 -13.40
CA ARG A 649 36.92 -5.60 -14.43
C ARG A 649 36.99 -6.53 -15.65
N TYR A 650 37.20 -5.84 -16.76
CA TYR A 650 37.72 -6.27 -18.04
C TYR A 650 38.99 -7.16 -17.96
N ASP A 651 39.18 -7.89 -19.07
CA ASP A 651 40.39 -8.54 -19.59
C ASP A 651 40.88 -9.82 -18.91
N ARG A 652 40.60 -10.97 -19.55
CA ARG A 652 41.60 -11.70 -20.36
C ARG A 652 41.07 -13.04 -20.88
N ASP A 653 41.03 -13.13 -22.21
CA ASP A 653 41.07 -14.37 -22.99
C ASP A 653 42.50 -14.96 -22.95
N PRO A 654 42.66 -16.29 -22.82
CA PRO A 654 43.59 -16.95 -23.72
C PRO A 654 43.08 -18.31 -24.25
N TYR A 655 42.60 -18.27 -25.49
CA TYR A 655 42.86 -19.18 -26.63
C TYR A 655 42.58 -20.69 -26.50
N ARG A 656 41.66 -21.11 -27.38
CA ARG A 656 41.70 -22.25 -28.34
C ARG A 656 41.22 -23.65 -27.92
N GLU A 657 39.97 -23.95 -28.33
CA GLU A 657 39.50 -24.96 -29.32
C GLU A 657 40.03 -26.43 -29.32
N PRO A 658 39.35 -27.39 -30.01
CA PRO A 658 37.95 -27.48 -30.49
C PRO A 658 37.30 -28.87 -30.23
N TYR A 659 35.98 -29.07 -30.34
CA TYR A 659 35.40 -30.33 -30.90
C TYR A 659 33.88 -30.24 -31.21
N LYS A 660 33.60 -30.10 -32.51
CA LYS A 660 32.52 -30.64 -33.38
C LYS A 660 31.14 -30.98 -32.79
N ASP A 661 30.17 -30.17 -33.21
CA ASP A 661 28.74 -30.48 -33.38
C ASP A 661 28.51 -31.40 -34.61
N PRO A 662 27.74 -32.49 -34.51
CA PRO A 662 27.53 -33.44 -35.59
C PRO A 662 26.17 -33.32 -36.30
N TYR A 663 25.58 -32.15 -36.58
CA TYR A 663 24.47 -32.10 -37.55
C TYR A 663 24.45 -30.84 -38.42
N ARG A 664 25.19 -30.86 -39.53
CA ARG A 664 24.86 -30.02 -40.69
C ARG A 664 25.38 -30.58 -42.01
N GLU A 665 24.46 -30.85 -42.93
CA GLU A 665 24.65 -30.77 -44.38
C GLU A 665 23.27 -30.59 -45.07
N PRO A 666 23.18 -30.02 -46.29
CA PRO A 666 23.98 -28.89 -46.76
C PRO A 666 23.17 -27.83 -47.55
N TYR A 667 23.83 -26.67 -47.70
CA TYR A 667 23.49 -25.55 -48.57
C TYR A 667 23.31 -25.95 -50.05
N ARG A 668 22.48 -25.18 -50.77
CA ARG A 668 22.70 -24.85 -52.20
C ARG A 668 22.77 -23.34 -52.38
N GLU A 669 23.73 -22.95 -53.20
CA GLU A 669 24.30 -21.62 -53.46
C GLU A 669 23.53 -20.83 -54.57
N PRO A 670 23.94 -19.60 -54.95
CA PRO A 670 23.06 -18.43 -55.03
C PRO A 670 22.74 -17.99 -56.46
N TYR A 671 21.66 -17.22 -56.65
CA TYR A 671 21.44 -16.44 -57.89
C TYR A 671 20.87 -15.04 -57.63
N ARG A 672 21.69 -14.08 -58.07
CA ARG A 672 21.47 -12.68 -58.52
C ARG A 672 20.06 -12.07 -58.50
N GLU A 673 20.03 -10.83 -58.01
CA GLU A 673 19.05 -9.77 -58.27
C GLU A 673 18.83 -9.49 -59.77
N PRO A 674 17.70 -8.86 -60.11
CA PRO A 674 17.81 -7.54 -60.73
C PRO A 674 16.82 -6.48 -60.22
N GLU A 675 17.26 -5.23 -60.36
CA GLU A 675 16.63 -3.91 -60.13
C GLU A 675 15.24 -3.69 -60.78
N PRO A 676 14.49 -2.65 -60.33
CA PRO A 676 13.18 -2.28 -60.86
C PRO A 676 13.27 -1.39 -62.11
N ALA A 677 12.52 -1.72 -63.15
CA ALA A 677 12.40 -0.91 -64.36
C ALA A 677 11.25 0.10 -64.29
N ALA A 678 11.59 1.35 -64.61
CA ALA A 678 10.69 2.47 -64.88
C ALA A 678 10.16 2.49 -66.33
N ARG A 679 9.28 3.48 -66.61
CA ARG A 679 8.82 4.07 -67.91
C ARG A 679 7.40 3.69 -68.35
N GLU A 680 6.57 4.53 -68.98
CA GLU A 680 6.64 5.93 -69.44
C GLU A 680 5.22 6.42 -69.87
N ARG A 681 4.92 7.69 -69.55
CA ARG A 681 4.30 8.79 -70.37
C ARG A 681 3.05 8.62 -71.30
N ARG A 682 2.04 9.47 -70.98
CA ARG A 682 1.29 10.51 -71.79
C ARG A 682 0.26 10.05 -72.87
N PRO A 683 -0.62 10.93 -73.44
CA PRO A 683 -1.05 12.33 -73.13
C PRO A 683 -2.60 12.61 -73.22
N GLY A 684 -3.06 13.82 -72.82
CA GLY A 684 -4.02 14.62 -73.64
C GLY A 684 -5.39 15.05 -73.05
N SER A 685 -5.71 16.34 -73.27
CA SER A 685 -7.04 17.03 -73.31
C SER A 685 -7.89 17.12 -72.04
N ASP A 686 -8.66 18.17 -71.71
CA ASP A 686 -8.90 19.51 -72.27
C ASP A 686 -9.73 20.31 -71.24
N SER A 687 -9.75 21.64 -71.42
CA SER A 687 -10.85 22.60 -71.12
C SER A 687 -11.28 22.94 -69.67
N ASP A 688 -10.77 24.09 -69.21
CA ASP A 688 -11.50 25.35 -68.94
C ASP A 688 -12.37 25.64 -67.68
N PRO A 689 -12.51 26.96 -67.33
CA PRO A 689 -12.70 27.47 -65.96
C PRO A 689 -13.93 28.39 -65.77
N TRP A 690 -14.53 28.42 -64.58
CA TRP A 690 -15.44 29.48 -64.07
C TRP A 690 -15.45 29.32 -62.53
N GLY A 691 -15.44 30.30 -61.64
CA GLY A 691 -15.61 31.75 -61.69
C GLY A 691 -16.03 32.18 -60.28
N ASP A 692 -15.36 33.19 -59.74
CA ASP A 692 -15.96 34.36 -59.08
C ASP A 692 -16.85 34.12 -57.83
N SER A 693 -16.32 34.36 -56.63
CA SER A 693 -16.44 35.61 -55.86
C SER A 693 -17.82 35.93 -55.25
N SER A 694 -17.74 36.21 -53.96
CA SER A 694 -18.38 37.34 -53.27
C SER A 694 -19.75 37.15 -52.58
N TYR A 695 -19.74 37.59 -51.31
CA TYR A 695 -20.84 38.03 -50.43
C TYR A 695 -21.90 36.99 -50.00
N ARG A 696 -22.19 36.78 -48.71
CA ARG A 696 -22.25 37.69 -47.56
C ARG A 696 -21.86 37.01 -46.25
#